data_AF-A0A0L6X2D5-F1
#
_entry.id   AF-A0A0L6X2D5-F1
#
_cell.length_a   1.000
_cell.length_b   1.000
_cell.length_c   1.000
_cell.angle_alpha   90.00
_cell.angle_beta   90.00
_cell.angle_gamma   90.00
#
_symmetry.space_group_name_H-M   'P 1'
#
loop_
_entity.id
_entity.type
_entity.pdbx_description
1 polymer ?
#
loop_
_entity_poly.entity_id
_entity_poly.type
_entity_poly.pdbx_seq_one_letter_code
_entity_poly.pdbx_strand_id
1 'polypeptide(L)'
;MDVIKAVETYVIKLIATPPTMKVLLLDSHTVRFLSSLSRLLVDGYICKTPIVSLATTQSTLLSHQVYLTDRIDNKKRDRMPHMKCVCFLQSNEDSLAALEAELGEPKYGEYYLYFSNILNKTAIERLAEADEYEVVKEVQEYFADYAPLLPCLFSFNHTPTSSKPLYGSSPNIWDNKALEQTVKELTAVLLSLKKKPIIRYEKMSGMAKKLASEVQHRIRSEPSLFDFRLAQVAPLLLILDRRNDPVTPLLSQWTYQAMVHELLGIQNGRVDMKMVPDIRPELAEILLTTNTDPFFQAHYLATFGDLGTSLKDYVQSYQSRSMAHSPSFINSISDMKKFVEEYPEFRKLGGNVSKHVALVGELSRLVGRDKLLEIGEVEQGLATNAGADYRSVQVLLLDPSIAPRHKLRLVILYALRYQKTQTNNIANLIKLLLANGVSEEDARLVYVFLNIAGADQRQDDLFSTESLLAKGRSALKGLKGVENVYTQHTPHLSQTLEHFFRGRLKETSYPFVEPPGPNASLQKLIPFQCLYRPQDVIIFIIGGTTYEEARTVALFNQDPTAASNGVQNTAGTRLLLGGTCVHNSSSYLEMIRSAAMLFPSSVYEPPPESASTAPSVNLNLGGVNTTEDVKVKTRTGALLTILSAAIILAFTTIEFLDYRRITIDTSIVVDKSRGEKLTVNMNITFPRVPCYLLSLDVMDISGELQRDLSHNILKVRLDERGAVVPNSYSAELRNDIDKMNDQKKDGYCGSCYGGLEPPSGCCQTCEDVRQAYVNRGWSFSNPDAIEQCKDEGWAEKLRDQKNEGCNISGKIRVNKVIGNIHLSPGRSFQTSSRNVYELVPYLRDDGSRHDFSHVIHHFAFEGDDEYNYWKAKAGRVMKKRLGITADPLDNTQGRTSKPHYMFQYFLKVVSTRFHTADGQTVNTHQYSATSFERNLGEGTQGDTPQGIHVQHGVNGVPGVFFNFEISPILVVHSDTRQSFAHFVTSTCAIVGGVLTVASLLDSILFATTRAIKKSGGSATGSSFGGKVM
;
A
#
# COMPACT_ATOMS: atom_id res chain seq x y z
N MET A 1 5.13 -22.41 -20.59
CA MET A 1 4.30 -22.88 -19.46
C MET A 1 4.41 -21.92 -18.28
N ASP A 2 4.43 -20.61 -18.53
CA ASP A 2 4.41 -19.58 -17.49
C ASP A 2 3.30 -18.63 -17.87
N VAL A 3 2.21 -18.68 -17.11
CA VAL A 3 0.98 -17.94 -17.41
C VAL A 3 1.12 -16.45 -17.09
N ILE A 4 1.94 -16.08 -16.11
CA ILE A 4 2.18 -14.69 -15.75
C ILE A 4 2.91 -13.99 -16.89
N LYS A 5 4.02 -14.58 -17.37
CA LYS A 5 4.79 -14.02 -18.48
C LYS A 5 3.98 -13.92 -19.77
N ALA A 6 3.09 -14.88 -20.02
CA ALA A 6 2.23 -14.85 -21.20
C ALA A 6 1.29 -13.62 -21.17
N VAL A 7 0.61 -13.40 -20.04
CA VAL A 7 -0.27 -12.24 -19.86
C VAL A 7 0.52 -10.93 -19.83
N GLU A 8 1.65 -10.89 -19.14
CA GLU A 8 2.54 -9.73 -19.09
C GLU A 8 3.01 -9.32 -20.50
N THR A 9 3.34 -10.30 -21.35
CA THR A 9 3.72 -10.05 -22.76
C THR A 9 2.56 -9.43 -23.55
N TYR A 10 1.33 -9.89 -23.35
CA TYR A 10 0.15 -9.29 -24.00
C TYR A 10 -0.10 -7.87 -23.51
N VAL A 11 -0.04 -7.64 -22.21
CA VAL A 11 -0.23 -6.31 -21.62
C VAL A 11 0.86 -5.34 -22.10
N ILE A 12 2.11 -5.77 -22.16
CA ILE A 12 3.22 -4.94 -22.69
C ILE A 12 2.99 -4.58 -24.15
N LYS A 13 2.54 -5.52 -24.99
CA LYS A 13 2.23 -5.24 -26.40
C LYS A 13 1.07 -4.25 -26.53
N LEU A 14 0.01 -4.45 -25.75
CA LEU A 14 -1.15 -3.57 -25.69
C LEU A 14 -0.79 -2.14 -25.30
N ILE A 15 0.13 -1.96 -24.34
CA ILE A 15 0.58 -0.62 -23.91
C ILE A 15 1.77 -0.09 -24.71
N ALA A 16 2.37 -0.86 -25.62
CA ALA A 16 3.49 -0.38 -26.44
C ALA A 16 3.01 0.52 -27.58
N THR A 17 1.83 0.22 -28.13
CA THR A 17 1.19 1.01 -29.21
C THR A 17 0.01 1.77 -28.62
N PRO A 18 -0.18 3.07 -28.91
CA PRO A 18 0.68 4.06 -29.61
C PRO A 18 1.79 4.69 -28.72
N PRO A 19 2.93 5.24 -29.17
CA PRO A 19 3.96 5.81 -28.28
C PRO A 19 3.63 7.26 -27.82
N THR A 20 2.42 7.49 -27.30
CA THR A 20 1.95 8.80 -26.84
C THR A 20 1.23 8.69 -25.49
N MET A 21 0.73 9.81 -24.96
CA MET A 21 -0.08 9.82 -23.73
C MET A 21 -1.37 9.00 -23.91
N LYS A 22 -1.60 8.08 -22.96
CA LYS A 22 -2.73 7.14 -23.01
C LYS A 22 -3.61 7.14 -21.78
N VAL A 23 -4.86 6.79 -22.01
CA VAL A 23 -5.81 6.30 -21.01
C VAL A 23 -6.05 4.82 -21.27
N LEU A 24 -6.00 4.00 -20.22
CA LEU A 24 -6.35 2.59 -20.28
C LEU A 24 -7.77 2.40 -19.73
N LEU A 25 -8.70 1.98 -20.59
CA LEU A 25 -10.08 1.64 -20.22
C LEU A 25 -10.25 0.13 -20.05
N LEU A 26 -10.99 -0.22 -19.00
CA LEU A 26 -11.14 -1.59 -18.52
C LEU A 26 -12.61 -1.88 -18.12
N ASP A 27 -13.05 -3.15 -18.05
CA ASP A 27 -14.46 -3.52 -17.78
C ASP A 27 -14.82 -3.82 -16.29
N SER A 28 -16.03 -4.35 -16.03
CA SER A 28 -16.56 -4.66 -14.67
C SER A 28 -16.32 -6.08 -14.20
N HIS A 29 -16.23 -7.05 -15.12
CA HIS A 29 -15.84 -8.43 -14.81
C HIS A 29 -14.41 -8.54 -14.26
N THR A 30 -13.77 -7.40 -14.29
CA THR A 30 -12.49 -7.12 -13.75
C THR A 30 -12.55 -6.18 -12.51
N VAL A 31 -13.66 -6.05 -11.79
CA VAL A 31 -13.66 -5.68 -10.36
C VAL A 31 -14.96 -6.21 -9.75
N ARG A 32 -14.90 -7.20 -8.86
CA ARG A 32 -16.00 -7.43 -7.90
C ARG A 32 -15.46 -7.65 -6.51
N PHE A 33 -15.51 -6.58 -5.72
CA PHE A 33 -15.51 -6.64 -4.27
C PHE A 33 -16.94 -7.01 -3.82
N LEU A 34 -17.03 -7.89 -2.82
CA LEU A 34 -18.26 -8.48 -2.30
C LEU A 34 -19.26 -7.40 -1.85
N SER A 35 -20.41 -7.32 -2.52
CA SER A 35 -21.60 -6.67 -1.97
C SER A 35 -22.37 -7.68 -1.12
N SER A 36 -21.96 -7.83 0.14
CA SER A 36 -22.83 -8.35 1.20
C SER A 36 -22.48 -7.62 2.49
N LEU A 37 -23.42 -6.79 2.94
CA LEU A 37 -23.43 -6.02 4.19
C LEU A 37 -22.32 -4.96 4.41
N SER A 38 -22.52 -3.76 3.87
CA SER A 38 -22.84 -2.57 4.69
C SER A 38 -22.91 -1.32 3.81
N ARG A 39 -24.03 -0.60 3.93
CA ARG A 39 -24.20 0.76 3.44
C ARG A 39 -23.38 1.70 4.31
N LEU A 40 -22.74 2.67 3.67
CA LEU A 40 -22.29 4.01 4.12
C LEU A 40 -20.78 4.25 3.94
N LEU A 41 -20.52 5.19 3.02
CA LEU A 41 -19.48 6.21 3.05
C LEU A 41 -18.01 5.75 3.06
N VAL A 42 -17.30 6.03 1.97
CA VAL A 42 -16.18 6.99 1.85
C VAL A 42 -15.36 6.64 0.60
N ASP A 43 -14.96 7.69 -0.10
CA ASP A 43 -14.28 7.78 -1.37
C ASP A 43 -13.05 6.87 -1.56
N GLY A 44 -12.82 6.46 -2.82
CA GLY A 44 -11.55 5.87 -3.27
C GLY A 44 -11.65 4.46 -3.85
N TYR A 45 -12.55 4.22 -4.82
CA TYR A 45 -12.59 2.93 -5.52
C TYR A 45 -11.41 2.80 -6.50
N ILE A 46 -10.39 2.08 -6.07
CA ILE A 46 -9.28 1.60 -6.90
C ILE A 46 -9.86 0.77 -8.06
N CYS A 47 -9.91 1.38 -9.24
CA CYS A 47 -10.39 0.79 -10.48
C CYS A 47 -9.31 -0.13 -11.06
N LYS A 48 -9.37 -1.44 -10.81
CA LYS A 48 -8.32 -2.37 -11.26
C LYS A 48 -8.84 -3.72 -11.69
N THR A 49 -8.65 -4.03 -12.97
CA THR A 49 -8.82 -5.39 -13.48
C THR A 49 -7.98 -6.44 -12.77
N PRO A 50 -8.48 -7.65 -12.38
CA PRO A 50 -7.65 -8.70 -11.81
C PRO A 50 -6.52 -9.06 -12.76
N ILE A 51 -6.83 -9.17 -14.07
CA ILE A 51 -5.88 -9.66 -15.06
C ILE A 51 -4.68 -8.70 -15.17
N VAL A 52 -4.93 -7.42 -15.47
CA VAL A 52 -3.85 -6.42 -15.57
C VAL A 52 -3.21 -6.14 -14.20
N SER A 53 -3.99 -6.12 -13.11
CA SER A 53 -3.46 -5.85 -11.76
C SER A 53 -2.60 -6.98 -11.18
N LEU A 54 -2.79 -8.22 -11.64
CA LEU A 54 -1.95 -9.36 -11.26
C LEU A 54 -0.70 -9.46 -12.12
N ALA A 55 -0.81 -9.10 -13.41
CA ALA A 55 0.28 -9.24 -14.36
C ALA A 55 1.26 -8.05 -14.33
N THR A 56 0.79 -6.82 -14.11
CA THR A 56 1.64 -5.62 -14.19
C THR A 56 1.38 -4.62 -13.07
N THR A 57 2.38 -3.77 -12.82
CA THR A 57 2.29 -2.71 -11.80
C THR A 57 1.93 -1.37 -12.42
N GLN A 58 1.36 -0.46 -11.62
CA GLN A 58 1.09 0.90 -12.08
C GLN A 58 2.37 1.64 -12.52
N SER A 59 3.51 1.34 -11.91
CA SER A 59 4.81 1.88 -12.33
C SER A 59 5.18 1.44 -13.76
N THR A 60 4.91 0.17 -14.10
CA THR A 60 5.14 -0.37 -15.45
C THR A 60 4.18 0.25 -16.48
N LEU A 61 2.92 0.50 -16.10
CA LEU A 61 1.97 1.22 -16.96
C LEU A 61 2.45 2.66 -17.21
N LEU A 62 2.89 3.34 -16.15
CA LEU A 62 3.37 4.72 -16.24
C LEU A 62 4.64 4.84 -17.09
N SER A 63 5.54 3.85 -17.03
CA SER A 63 6.74 3.85 -17.88
C SER A 63 6.42 3.72 -19.38
N HIS A 64 5.23 3.21 -19.72
CA HIS A 64 4.70 3.12 -21.09
C HIS A 64 3.68 4.24 -21.39
N GLN A 65 3.76 5.37 -20.69
CA GLN A 65 2.95 6.58 -20.92
C GLN A 65 1.43 6.37 -20.72
N VAL A 66 1.03 5.36 -19.95
CA VAL A 66 -0.34 5.21 -19.46
C VAL A 66 -0.48 6.01 -18.16
N TYR A 67 -1.11 7.17 -18.26
CA TYR A 67 -1.23 8.10 -17.12
C TYR A 67 -2.51 7.86 -16.31
N LEU A 68 -3.57 7.42 -16.99
CA LEU A 68 -4.90 7.22 -16.39
C LEU A 68 -5.38 5.80 -16.67
N THR A 69 -5.97 5.18 -15.65
CA THR A 69 -6.65 3.89 -15.72
C THR A 69 -8.07 4.10 -15.21
N ASP A 70 -9.07 3.82 -16.03
CA ASP A 70 -10.48 3.99 -15.65
C ASP A 70 -11.33 2.82 -16.18
N ARG A 71 -12.59 2.79 -15.77
CA ARG A 71 -13.57 1.78 -16.17
C ARG A 71 -14.44 2.30 -17.30
N ILE A 72 -14.77 1.44 -18.25
CA ILE A 72 -15.67 1.75 -19.35
C ILE A 72 -17.10 2.04 -18.84
N ASP A 73 -17.53 1.34 -17.79
CA ASP A 73 -18.85 1.54 -17.16
C ASP A 73 -18.99 2.90 -16.46
N ASN A 74 -17.87 3.58 -16.19
CA ASN A 74 -17.88 4.87 -15.51
C ASN A 74 -18.38 5.96 -16.46
N LYS A 75 -19.64 6.36 -16.30
CA LYS A 75 -20.25 7.42 -17.11
C LYS A 75 -19.69 8.82 -16.79
N LYS A 76 -19.09 9.03 -15.61
CA LYS A 76 -18.58 10.34 -15.14
C LYS A 76 -17.17 10.68 -15.64
N ARG A 77 -16.68 10.02 -16.69
CA ARG A 77 -15.38 10.30 -17.32
C ARG A 77 -15.37 11.66 -18.01
N ASP A 78 -14.32 12.45 -17.77
CA ASP A 78 -14.08 13.74 -18.41
C ASP A 78 -13.67 13.58 -19.87
N ARG A 79 -14.04 14.55 -20.72
CA ARG A 79 -13.69 14.56 -22.14
C ARG A 79 -12.25 15.04 -22.32
N MET A 80 -11.39 14.20 -22.90
CA MET A 80 -9.96 14.47 -23.11
C MET A 80 -9.54 14.07 -24.54
N PRO A 81 -9.87 14.88 -25.57
CA PRO A 81 -9.64 14.52 -26.97
C PRO A 81 -8.16 14.39 -27.36
N HIS A 82 -7.24 15.01 -26.60
CA HIS A 82 -5.80 14.95 -26.85
C HIS A 82 -5.17 13.62 -26.40
N MET A 83 -5.90 12.81 -25.63
CA MET A 83 -5.44 11.51 -25.15
C MET A 83 -5.89 10.41 -26.09
N LYS A 84 -5.05 9.37 -26.23
CA LYS A 84 -5.41 8.15 -26.94
C LYS A 84 -5.95 7.12 -25.95
N CYS A 85 -7.01 6.41 -26.33
CA CYS A 85 -7.66 5.43 -25.49
C CYS A 85 -7.25 4.02 -25.90
N VAL A 86 -6.75 3.25 -24.95
CA VAL A 86 -6.50 1.82 -25.10
C VAL A 86 -7.58 1.10 -24.29
N CYS A 87 -8.46 0.36 -24.96
CA CYS A 87 -9.51 -0.43 -24.34
C CYS A 87 -9.08 -1.88 -24.25
N PHE A 88 -9.08 -2.46 -23.05
CA PHE A 88 -8.93 -3.92 -22.86
C PHE A 88 -10.19 -4.48 -22.21
N LEU A 89 -11.00 -5.22 -22.98
CA LEU A 89 -12.35 -5.59 -22.61
C LEU A 89 -12.62 -7.09 -22.86
N GLN A 90 -13.48 -7.69 -22.03
CA GLN A 90 -14.05 -9.01 -22.30
C GLN A 90 -15.12 -8.92 -23.40
N SER A 91 -15.29 -10.01 -24.18
CA SER A 91 -16.31 -10.13 -25.23
C SER A 91 -17.73 -10.39 -24.66
N ASN A 92 -18.08 -9.72 -23.56
CA ASN A 92 -19.41 -9.80 -22.93
C ASN A 92 -20.34 -8.75 -23.53
N GLU A 93 -21.64 -9.04 -23.60
CA GLU A 93 -22.64 -8.09 -24.13
C GLU A 93 -22.67 -6.77 -23.35
N ASP A 94 -22.46 -6.81 -22.03
CA ASP A 94 -22.42 -5.60 -21.20
C ASP A 94 -21.23 -4.69 -21.58
N SER A 95 -20.06 -5.29 -21.80
CA SER A 95 -18.83 -4.58 -22.19
C SER A 95 -18.94 -4.03 -23.61
N LEU A 96 -19.55 -4.79 -24.53
CA LEU A 96 -19.83 -4.35 -25.90
C LEU A 96 -20.83 -3.20 -25.93
N ALA A 97 -21.94 -3.27 -25.18
CA ALA A 97 -22.91 -2.18 -25.09
C ALA A 97 -22.31 -0.90 -24.47
N ALA A 98 -21.42 -1.04 -23.47
CA ALA A 98 -20.70 0.09 -22.90
C ALA A 98 -19.73 0.72 -23.91
N LEU A 99 -19.12 -0.10 -24.77
CA LEU A 99 -18.25 0.37 -25.84
C LEU A 99 -19.05 1.03 -26.97
N GLU A 100 -20.19 0.48 -27.37
CA GLU A 100 -21.11 1.10 -28.35
C GLU A 100 -21.54 2.51 -27.87
N ALA A 101 -21.89 2.64 -26.59
CA ALA A 101 -22.22 3.94 -26.00
C ALA A 101 -21.03 4.92 -25.95
N GLU A 102 -19.80 4.41 -25.79
CA GLU A 102 -18.59 5.22 -25.81
C GLU A 102 -18.21 5.68 -27.23
N LEU A 103 -18.41 4.82 -28.24
CA LEU A 103 -18.12 5.15 -29.65
C LEU A 103 -19.15 6.12 -30.24
N GLY A 104 -20.41 6.05 -29.78
CA GLY A 104 -21.44 7.03 -30.15
C GLY A 104 -21.19 8.43 -29.59
N GLU A 105 -20.49 8.56 -28.46
CA GLU A 105 -20.07 9.84 -27.88
C GLU A 105 -18.59 9.81 -27.45
N PRO A 106 -17.64 9.89 -28.41
CA PRO A 106 -16.23 9.65 -28.11
C PRO A 106 -15.64 10.74 -27.21
N LYS A 107 -15.10 10.28 -26.07
CA LYS A 107 -14.44 11.13 -25.07
C LYS A 107 -12.96 11.38 -25.36
N TYR A 108 -12.34 10.49 -26.13
CA TYR A 108 -10.92 10.51 -26.49
C TYR A 108 -10.73 10.68 -27.99
N GLY A 109 -9.50 11.00 -28.42
CA GLY A 109 -9.24 11.30 -29.84
C GLY A 109 -9.12 10.07 -30.74
N GLU A 110 -8.57 8.97 -30.21
CA GLU A 110 -8.37 7.72 -30.95
C GLU A 110 -8.60 6.53 -30.01
N TYR A 111 -9.14 5.43 -30.54
CA TYR A 111 -9.42 4.21 -29.77
C TYR A 111 -8.67 3.00 -30.36
N TYR A 112 -8.01 2.26 -29.47
CA TYR A 112 -7.36 0.97 -29.73
C TYR A 112 -8.13 -0.09 -28.96
N LEU A 113 -8.84 -0.96 -29.67
CA LEU A 113 -9.74 -1.95 -29.07
C LEU A 113 -9.05 -3.30 -28.98
N TYR A 114 -8.86 -3.77 -27.76
CA TYR A 114 -8.28 -5.08 -27.48
C TYR A 114 -9.29 -5.94 -26.73
N PHE A 115 -9.60 -7.12 -27.28
CA PHE A 115 -10.55 -8.05 -26.69
C PHE A 115 -9.84 -9.25 -26.05
N SER A 116 -10.35 -9.73 -24.91
CA SER A 116 -9.75 -10.85 -24.17
C SER A 116 -9.95 -12.22 -24.85
N ASN A 117 -10.90 -12.33 -25.78
CA ASN A 117 -11.30 -13.57 -26.43
C ASN A 117 -11.72 -13.34 -27.90
N ILE A 118 -12.09 -14.42 -28.60
CA ILE A 118 -12.55 -14.38 -29.99
C ILE A 118 -13.82 -13.54 -30.09
N LEU A 119 -13.84 -12.58 -31.02
CA LEU A 119 -14.98 -11.71 -31.27
C LEU A 119 -15.85 -12.26 -32.42
N ASN A 120 -17.16 -12.24 -32.24
CA ASN A 120 -18.09 -12.64 -33.30
C ASN A 120 -18.15 -11.57 -34.40
N LYS A 121 -18.28 -12.00 -35.67
CA LYS A 121 -18.41 -11.07 -36.81
C LYS A 121 -19.57 -10.08 -36.64
N THR A 122 -20.69 -10.54 -36.11
CA THR A 122 -21.86 -9.68 -35.82
C THR A 122 -21.55 -8.60 -34.78
N ALA A 123 -20.70 -8.88 -33.80
CA ALA A 123 -20.26 -7.88 -32.82
C ALA A 123 -19.31 -6.85 -33.45
N ILE A 124 -18.45 -7.27 -34.39
CA ILE A 124 -17.59 -6.35 -35.16
C ILE A 124 -18.44 -5.41 -36.02
N GLU A 125 -19.45 -5.95 -36.72
CA GLU A 125 -20.37 -5.16 -37.54
C GLU A 125 -21.14 -4.12 -36.70
N ARG A 126 -21.64 -4.52 -35.52
CA ARG A 126 -22.28 -3.60 -34.57
C ARG A 126 -21.36 -2.48 -34.09
N LEU A 127 -20.11 -2.79 -33.74
CA LEU A 127 -19.14 -1.78 -33.32
C LEU A 127 -18.74 -0.84 -34.46
N ALA A 128 -18.68 -1.36 -35.69
CA ALA A 128 -18.42 -0.55 -36.88
C ALA A 128 -19.58 0.40 -37.19
N GLU A 129 -20.83 -0.03 -36.98
CA GLU A 129 -22.01 0.84 -37.11
C GLU A 129 -22.03 1.95 -36.04
N ALA A 130 -21.56 1.65 -34.83
CA ALA A 130 -21.51 2.61 -33.72
C ALA A 130 -20.36 3.64 -33.83
N ASP A 131 -19.31 3.38 -34.61
CA ASP A 131 -18.17 4.30 -34.80
C ASP A 131 -18.45 5.36 -35.88
N GLU A 132 -19.45 6.20 -35.65
CA GLU A 132 -19.83 7.29 -36.58
C GLU A 132 -18.70 8.32 -36.82
N TYR A 133 -17.74 8.40 -35.88
CA TYR A 133 -16.65 9.38 -35.89
C TYR A 133 -15.32 8.80 -36.39
N GLU A 134 -15.27 7.53 -36.80
CA GLU A 134 -14.08 6.82 -37.30
C GLU A 134 -12.86 6.94 -36.36
N VAL A 135 -13.12 6.90 -35.06
CA VAL A 135 -12.09 7.08 -34.02
C VAL A 135 -11.34 5.78 -33.73
N VAL A 136 -11.89 4.62 -34.08
CA VAL A 136 -11.22 3.33 -33.89
C VAL A 136 -10.11 3.16 -34.92
N LYS A 137 -8.88 2.91 -34.44
CA LYS A 137 -7.70 2.72 -35.31
C LYS A 137 -7.26 1.27 -35.42
N GLU A 138 -7.49 0.49 -34.39
CA GLU A 138 -6.99 -0.87 -34.30
C GLU A 138 -7.97 -1.73 -33.51
N VAL A 139 -8.24 -2.94 -34.01
CA VAL A 139 -9.02 -3.97 -33.31
C VAL A 139 -8.18 -5.25 -33.30
N GLN A 140 -7.86 -5.75 -32.10
CA GLN A 140 -7.06 -6.98 -31.94
C GLN A 140 -7.61 -7.87 -30.83
N GLU A 141 -7.34 -9.16 -30.95
CA GLU A 141 -7.70 -10.17 -29.97
C GLU A 141 -6.45 -10.59 -29.20
N TYR A 142 -6.46 -10.35 -27.89
CA TYR A 142 -5.43 -10.82 -26.96
C TYR A 142 -6.03 -11.81 -25.98
N PHE A 143 -5.68 -13.08 -26.15
CA PHE A 143 -6.20 -14.23 -25.40
C PHE A 143 -5.72 -14.27 -23.93
N ALA A 144 -6.08 -13.26 -23.14
CA ALA A 144 -5.74 -13.10 -21.73
C ALA A 144 -7.01 -13.06 -20.88
N ASP A 145 -7.85 -14.09 -21.00
CA ASP A 145 -9.15 -14.20 -20.33
C ASP A 145 -9.08 -15.08 -19.06
N TYR A 146 -8.04 -14.89 -18.25
CA TYR A 146 -7.82 -15.63 -17.01
C TYR A 146 -6.90 -14.86 -16.06
N ALA A 147 -7.04 -15.07 -14.76
CA ALA A 147 -6.20 -14.46 -13.73
C ALA A 147 -4.92 -15.28 -13.50
N PRO A 148 -3.72 -14.74 -13.79
CA PRO A 148 -2.47 -15.44 -13.53
C PRO A 148 -2.03 -15.18 -12.08
N LEU A 149 -2.16 -16.20 -11.21
CA LEU A 149 -1.86 -16.06 -9.77
C LEU A 149 -0.40 -16.42 -9.45
N LEU A 150 0.08 -17.53 -10.00
CA LEU A 150 1.46 -17.99 -9.89
C LEU A 150 1.95 -18.42 -11.29
N PRO A 151 3.26 -18.56 -11.53
CA PRO A 151 3.76 -19.07 -12.81
C PRO A 151 3.16 -20.42 -13.22
N CYS A 152 2.81 -21.25 -12.23
CA CYS A 152 2.18 -22.57 -12.39
C CYS A 152 0.70 -22.63 -11.94
N LEU A 153 0.05 -21.50 -11.62
CA LEU A 153 -1.35 -21.44 -11.20
C LEU A 153 -2.11 -20.32 -11.92
N PHE A 154 -3.21 -20.68 -12.59
CA PHE A 154 -4.17 -19.71 -13.11
C PHE A 154 -5.58 -19.98 -12.55
N SER A 155 -6.43 -18.95 -12.57
CA SER A 155 -7.82 -19.06 -12.16
C SER A 155 -8.73 -18.28 -13.10
N PHE A 156 -9.97 -18.72 -13.28
CA PHE A 156 -10.97 -17.98 -14.03
C PHE A 156 -11.75 -16.96 -13.17
N ASN A 157 -11.47 -16.89 -11.86
CA ASN A 157 -12.15 -16.00 -10.91
C ASN A 157 -13.68 -16.15 -10.91
N HIS A 158 -14.20 -17.30 -11.36
CA HIS A 158 -15.61 -17.61 -11.31
C HIS A 158 -15.92 -18.23 -9.95
N THR A 159 -16.11 -17.40 -8.91
CA THR A 159 -16.61 -17.90 -7.61
C THR A 159 -18.13 -18.10 -7.70
N PRO A 160 -18.61 -19.36 -7.72
CA PRO A 160 -20.03 -19.63 -7.89
C PRO A 160 -20.81 -19.05 -6.71
N THR A 161 -21.76 -18.20 -7.04
CA THR A 161 -22.68 -17.52 -6.11
C THR A 161 -24.09 -17.76 -6.62
N SER A 162 -25.13 -17.57 -5.80
CA SER A 162 -26.53 -17.71 -6.23
C SER A 162 -26.87 -16.97 -7.56
N SER A 163 -26.18 -15.87 -7.87
CA SER A 163 -26.36 -15.11 -9.13
C SER A 163 -25.61 -15.66 -10.36
N LYS A 164 -24.60 -16.52 -10.16
CA LYS A 164 -23.78 -17.14 -11.21
C LYS A 164 -23.47 -18.60 -10.80
N PRO A 165 -24.42 -19.53 -10.98
CA PRO A 165 -24.25 -20.92 -10.58
C PRO A 165 -23.31 -21.67 -11.55
N LEU A 166 -22.47 -22.54 -11.00
CA LEU A 166 -21.64 -23.46 -11.79
C LEU A 166 -22.44 -24.70 -12.25
N TYR A 167 -23.23 -25.24 -11.33
CA TYR A 167 -24.06 -26.43 -11.54
C TYR A 167 -25.45 -26.03 -12.06
N GLY A 168 -26.00 -26.84 -12.95
CA GLY A 168 -27.40 -26.74 -13.38
C GLY A 168 -28.35 -27.42 -12.38
N SER A 169 -29.37 -28.10 -12.90
CA SER A 169 -30.40 -28.80 -12.10
C SER A 169 -29.90 -30.08 -11.40
N SER A 170 -28.71 -30.57 -11.73
CA SER A 170 -28.12 -31.74 -11.09
C SER A 170 -26.59 -31.60 -10.96
N PRO A 171 -25.94 -32.35 -10.07
CA PRO A 171 -24.49 -32.30 -9.88
C PRO A 171 -23.66 -32.67 -11.12
N ASN A 172 -24.26 -33.34 -12.12
CA ASN A 172 -23.57 -33.79 -13.33
C ASN A 172 -23.82 -32.92 -14.56
N ILE A 173 -24.62 -31.86 -14.43
CA ILE A 173 -25.03 -30.97 -15.53
C ILE A 173 -24.45 -29.59 -15.28
N TRP A 174 -23.84 -29.01 -16.32
CA TRP A 174 -23.38 -27.63 -16.32
C TRP A 174 -24.54 -26.65 -16.46
N ASP A 175 -24.40 -25.47 -15.87
CA ASP A 175 -25.11 -24.30 -16.39
C ASP A 175 -24.57 -23.93 -17.78
N ASN A 176 -25.46 -23.59 -18.71
CA ASN A 176 -25.10 -23.32 -20.10
C ASN A 176 -24.16 -22.11 -20.24
N LYS A 177 -24.39 -21.04 -19.47
CA LYS A 177 -23.55 -19.84 -19.52
C LYS A 177 -22.19 -20.11 -18.89
N ALA A 178 -22.16 -20.80 -17.76
CA ALA A 178 -20.91 -21.17 -17.08
C ALA A 178 -20.02 -22.07 -17.95
N LEU A 179 -20.61 -23.05 -18.67
CA LEU A 179 -19.88 -23.91 -19.60
C LEU A 179 -19.27 -23.11 -20.74
N GLU A 180 -20.06 -22.26 -21.40
CA GLU A 180 -19.58 -21.48 -22.55
C GLU A 180 -18.45 -20.53 -22.14
N GLN A 181 -18.57 -19.89 -20.96
CA GLN A 181 -17.52 -19.06 -20.39
C GLN A 181 -16.25 -19.88 -20.10
N THR A 182 -16.38 -21.02 -19.42
CA THR A 182 -15.23 -21.88 -19.09
C THR A 182 -14.49 -22.37 -20.35
N VAL A 183 -15.24 -22.71 -21.42
CA VAL A 183 -14.65 -23.11 -22.71
C VAL A 183 -13.88 -21.95 -23.34
N LYS A 184 -14.44 -20.73 -23.33
CA LYS A 184 -13.78 -19.51 -23.84
C LYS A 184 -12.47 -19.24 -23.09
N GLU A 185 -12.50 -19.27 -21.76
CA GLU A 185 -11.34 -18.98 -20.90
C GLU A 185 -10.25 -20.06 -21.03
N LEU A 186 -10.64 -21.34 -21.07
CA LEU A 186 -9.68 -22.44 -21.26
C LEU A 186 -9.05 -22.41 -22.65
N THR A 187 -9.82 -22.06 -23.68
CA THR A 187 -9.29 -21.84 -25.04
C THR A 187 -8.28 -20.70 -25.03
N ALA A 188 -8.56 -19.60 -24.31
CA ALA A 188 -7.63 -18.49 -24.18
C ALA A 188 -6.29 -18.89 -23.53
N VAL A 189 -6.31 -19.74 -22.49
CA VAL A 189 -5.09 -20.32 -21.88
C VAL A 189 -4.28 -21.14 -22.88
N LEU A 190 -4.95 -21.94 -23.74
CA LEU A 190 -4.26 -22.75 -24.75
C LEU A 190 -3.60 -21.88 -25.82
N LEU A 191 -4.28 -20.81 -26.26
CA LEU A 191 -3.79 -19.85 -27.24
C LEU A 191 -2.63 -19.01 -26.68
N SER A 192 -2.74 -18.54 -25.44
CA SER A 192 -1.69 -17.74 -24.78
C SER A 192 -0.37 -18.52 -24.63
N LEU A 193 -0.47 -19.82 -24.33
CA LEU A 193 0.68 -20.72 -24.22
C LEU A 193 1.14 -21.28 -25.57
N LYS A 194 0.37 -21.06 -26.65
CA LYS A 194 0.55 -21.64 -27.98
C LYS A 194 0.66 -23.16 -27.95
N LYS A 195 -0.32 -23.82 -27.33
CA LYS A 195 -0.35 -25.28 -27.13
C LYS A 195 -1.64 -25.88 -27.69
N LYS A 196 -1.49 -26.95 -28.48
CA LYS A 196 -2.60 -27.79 -28.97
C LYS A 196 -2.58 -29.13 -28.23
N PRO A 197 -3.39 -29.31 -27.17
CA PRO A 197 -3.28 -30.47 -26.29
C PRO A 197 -4.08 -31.68 -26.79
N ILE A 198 -3.66 -32.86 -26.35
CA ILE A 198 -4.51 -34.06 -26.29
C ILE A 198 -5.30 -33.98 -24.98
N ILE A 199 -6.60 -34.26 -25.02
CA ILE A 199 -7.48 -34.07 -23.85
C ILE A 199 -7.81 -35.41 -23.20
N ARG A 200 -7.58 -35.50 -21.88
CA ARG A 200 -8.05 -36.56 -20.98
C ARG A 200 -8.96 -35.96 -19.92
N TYR A 201 -9.95 -36.72 -19.48
CA TYR A 201 -10.92 -36.26 -18.47
C TYR A 201 -11.26 -37.39 -17.49
N GLU A 202 -11.74 -37.05 -16.29
CA GLU A 202 -12.28 -38.01 -15.33
C GLU A 202 -13.60 -38.62 -15.83
N LYS A 203 -13.65 -39.95 -16.00
CA LYS A 203 -14.83 -40.64 -16.58
C LYS A 203 -16.09 -40.45 -15.74
N MET A 204 -15.93 -40.42 -14.43
CA MET A 204 -16.99 -40.21 -13.47
C MET A 204 -17.79 -38.91 -13.68
N SER A 205 -17.11 -37.85 -14.10
CA SER A 205 -17.75 -36.54 -14.22
C SER A 205 -18.35 -36.36 -15.62
N GLY A 206 -19.68 -36.34 -15.69
CA GLY A 206 -20.40 -35.93 -16.90
C GLY A 206 -20.03 -34.50 -17.33
N MET A 207 -19.76 -33.64 -16.36
CA MET A 207 -19.30 -32.27 -16.58
C MET A 207 -17.93 -32.24 -17.25
N ALA A 208 -16.96 -33.02 -16.78
CA ALA A 208 -15.63 -33.11 -17.37
C ALA A 208 -15.68 -33.61 -18.81
N LYS A 209 -16.49 -34.63 -19.09
CA LYS A 209 -16.70 -35.14 -20.45
C LYS A 209 -17.26 -34.09 -21.40
N LYS A 210 -18.27 -33.33 -20.95
CA LYS A 210 -18.90 -32.28 -21.76
C LYS A 210 -17.92 -31.15 -22.06
N LEU A 211 -17.21 -30.64 -21.04
CA LEU A 211 -16.17 -29.62 -21.21
C LEU A 211 -15.08 -30.07 -22.18
N ALA A 212 -14.58 -31.29 -22.01
CA ALA A 212 -13.55 -31.88 -22.87
C ALA A 212 -13.99 -31.95 -24.34
N SER A 213 -15.25 -32.32 -24.58
CA SER A 213 -15.83 -32.42 -25.93
C SER A 213 -16.01 -31.04 -26.58
N GLU A 214 -16.46 -30.03 -25.83
CA GLU A 214 -16.66 -28.66 -26.34
C GLU A 214 -15.32 -27.96 -26.64
N VAL A 215 -14.31 -28.12 -25.78
CA VAL A 215 -12.97 -27.58 -26.03
C VAL A 215 -12.37 -28.21 -27.29
N GLN A 216 -12.52 -29.53 -27.45
CA GLN A 216 -12.08 -30.22 -28.65
C GLN A 216 -12.82 -29.73 -29.91
N HIS A 217 -14.13 -29.49 -29.80
CA HIS A 217 -14.92 -28.93 -30.89
C HIS A 217 -14.43 -27.52 -31.27
N ARG A 218 -14.15 -26.65 -30.30
CA ARG A 218 -13.61 -25.30 -30.53
C ARG A 218 -12.23 -25.31 -31.20
N ILE A 219 -11.36 -26.23 -30.80
CA ILE A 219 -10.03 -26.40 -31.45
C ILE A 219 -10.20 -26.82 -32.93
N ARG A 220 -11.23 -27.62 -33.25
CA ARG A 220 -11.52 -28.06 -34.62
C ARG A 220 -12.20 -26.98 -35.46
N SER A 221 -13.04 -26.15 -34.86
CA SER A 221 -13.74 -25.07 -35.58
C SER A 221 -12.78 -23.97 -36.02
N GLU A 222 -11.73 -23.69 -35.23
CA GLU A 222 -10.76 -22.62 -35.48
C GLU A 222 -9.34 -23.17 -35.74
N PRO A 223 -9.10 -23.95 -36.82
CA PRO A 223 -7.82 -24.62 -37.03
C PRO A 223 -6.66 -23.63 -37.30
N SER A 224 -6.94 -22.46 -37.86
CA SER A 224 -5.94 -21.43 -38.16
C SER A 224 -5.31 -20.82 -36.91
N LEU A 225 -6.10 -20.60 -35.85
CA LEU A 225 -5.61 -20.09 -34.56
C LEU A 225 -4.72 -21.11 -33.83
N PHE A 226 -4.92 -22.40 -34.10
CA PHE A 226 -4.18 -23.52 -33.51
C PHE A 226 -3.09 -24.10 -34.42
N ASP A 227 -2.75 -23.42 -35.52
CA ASP A 227 -1.66 -23.81 -36.42
C ASP A 227 -0.30 -23.39 -35.84
N PHE A 228 0.13 -24.13 -34.83
CA PHE A 228 1.45 -23.96 -34.22
C PHE A 228 2.44 -24.94 -34.84
N ARG A 229 3.74 -24.60 -34.80
CA ARG A 229 4.80 -25.58 -35.08
C ARG A 229 4.59 -26.81 -34.20
N LEU A 230 4.27 -27.95 -34.81
CA LEU A 230 4.01 -29.20 -34.11
C LEU A 230 5.22 -29.54 -33.23
N ALA A 231 5.00 -29.61 -31.92
CA ALA A 231 6.02 -30.09 -30.99
C ALA A 231 6.24 -31.59 -31.22
N GLN A 232 7.47 -32.08 -31.00
CA GLN A 232 7.79 -33.50 -31.11
C GLN A 232 6.91 -34.38 -30.22
N VAL A 233 6.43 -33.84 -29.09
CA VAL A 233 5.47 -34.49 -28.19
C VAL A 233 4.29 -33.56 -27.93
N ALA A 234 3.06 -34.04 -28.12
CA ALA A 234 1.86 -33.27 -27.89
C ALA A 234 1.66 -32.95 -26.39
N PRO A 235 1.29 -31.72 -26.01
CA PRO A 235 0.94 -31.38 -24.64
C PRO A 235 -0.33 -32.13 -24.20
N LEU A 236 -0.48 -32.36 -22.90
CA LEU A 236 -1.66 -33.03 -22.33
C LEU A 236 -2.52 -32.03 -21.55
N LEU A 237 -3.83 -32.04 -21.79
CA LEU A 237 -4.82 -31.37 -20.95
C LEU A 237 -5.57 -32.44 -20.15
N LEU A 238 -5.48 -32.37 -18.82
CA LEU A 238 -6.17 -33.25 -17.88
C LEU A 238 -7.28 -32.48 -17.17
N ILE A 239 -8.53 -32.88 -17.39
CA ILE A 239 -9.72 -32.26 -16.76
C ILE A 239 -10.18 -33.13 -15.59
N LEU A 240 -10.20 -32.55 -14.40
CA LEU A 240 -10.60 -33.15 -13.13
C LEU A 240 -11.83 -32.44 -12.57
N ASP A 241 -12.52 -33.08 -11.63
CA ASP A 241 -13.70 -32.58 -10.93
C ASP A 241 -13.46 -32.56 -9.42
N ARG A 242 -13.73 -31.42 -8.78
CA ARG A 242 -13.58 -31.20 -7.33
C ARG A 242 -14.33 -32.25 -6.50
N ARG A 243 -15.43 -32.81 -7.03
CA ARG A 243 -16.22 -33.84 -6.34
C ARG A 243 -15.45 -35.12 -6.04
N ASN A 244 -14.39 -35.41 -6.81
CA ASN A 244 -13.53 -36.57 -6.54
C ASN A 244 -12.70 -36.39 -5.25
N ASP A 245 -12.34 -35.13 -4.92
CA ASP A 245 -11.61 -34.78 -3.70
C ASP A 245 -12.30 -33.62 -2.94
N PRO A 246 -13.30 -33.92 -2.09
CA PRO A 246 -13.92 -32.93 -1.23
C PRO A 246 -13.13 -32.63 0.06
N VAL A 247 -12.04 -33.36 0.36
CA VAL A 247 -11.32 -33.27 1.64
C VAL A 247 -10.31 -32.13 1.65
N THR A 248 -9.46 -32.04 0.64
CA THR A 248 -8.42 -30.99 0.53
C THR A 248 -8.91 -29.54 0.77
N PRO A 249 -10.07 -29.06 0.26
CA PRO A 249 -10.50 -27.68 0.47
C PRO A 249 -11.11 -27.45 1.87
N LEU A 250 -11.44 -28.52 2.61
CA LEU A 250 -12.03 -28.45 3.94
C LEU A 250 -10.98 -28.43 5.07
N LEU A 251 -9.73 -28.80 4.77
CA LEU A 251 -8.67 -28.88 5.77
C LEU A 251 -8.07 -27.51 6.09
N SER A 252 -7.71 -27.32 7.36
CA SER A 252 -6.93 -26.17 7.80
C SER A 252 -5.52 -26.23 7.21
N GLN A 253 -5.08 -25.11 6.65
CA GLN A 253 -3.83 -25.01 5.92
C GLN A 253 -2.73 -24.38 6.76
N TRP A 254 -1.53 -24.97 6.74
CA TRP A 254 -0.38 -24.58 7.58
C TRP A 254 0.83 -24.07 6.78
N THR A 255 0.65 -23.82 5.49
CA THR A 255 1.68 -23.23 4.64
C THR A 255 1.38 -21.75 4.41
N TYR A 256 2.40 -20.91 4.24
CA TYR A 256 2.20 -19.47 4.35
C TYR A 256 1.10 -18.92 3.42
N GLN A 257 1.17 -19.18 2.12
CA GLN A 257 0.16 -18.70 1.16
C GLN A 257 -1.23 -19.29 1.42
N ALA A 258 -1.31 -20.60 1.66
CA ALA A 258 -2.58 -21.28 1.84
C ALA A 258 -3.26 -20.87 3.15
N MET A 259 -2.49 -20.68 4.22
CA MET A 259 -2.96 -20.23 5.54
C MET A 259 -3.51 -18.81 5.48
N VAL A 260 -2.82 -17.90 4.77
CA VAL A 260 -3.34 -16.53 4.56
C VAL A 260 -4.67 -16.57 3.81
N HIS A 261 -4.79 -17.38 2.75
CA HIS A 261 -6.04 -17.48 2.01
C HIS A 261 -7.18 -18.13 2.80
N GLU A 262 -6.86 -19.07 3.69
CA GLU A 262 -7.82 -19.75 4.55
C GLU A 262 -8.37 -18.85 5.67
N LEU A 263 -7.50 -18.07 6.32
CA LEU A 263 -7.88 -17.27 7.50
C LEU A 263 -8.28 -15.83 7.17
N LEU A 264 -7.56 -15.18 6.26
CA LEU A 264 -7.77 -13.76 5.90
C LEU A 264 -8.42 -13.60 4.52
N GLY A 265 -8.21 -14.58 3.63
CA GLY A 265 -8.69 -14.51 2.25
C GLY A 265 -7.73 -13.71 1.36
N ILE A 266 -7.27 -14.35 0.29
CA ILE A 266 -6.52 -13.68 -0.79
C ILE A 266 -7.46 -13.51 -1.97
N GLN A 267 -7.76 -12.26 -2.34
CA GLN A 267 -8.56 -11.91 -3.51
C GLN A 267 -7.69 -11.13 -4.50
N ASN A 268 -7.40 -11.70 -5.67
CA ASN A 268 -6.58 -11.07 -6.70
C ASN A 268 -5.22 -10.54 -6.17
N GLY A 269 -4.57 -11.33 -5.32
CA GLY A 269 -3.28 -10.98 -4.70
C GLY A 269 -3.38 -9.94 -3.57
N ARG A 270 -4.60 -9.52 -3.16
CA ARG A 270 -4.82 -8.57 -2.07
C ARG A 270 -5.43 -9.26 -0.85
N VAL A 271 -5.09 -8.74 0.33
CA VAL A 271 -5.61 -9.17 1.63
C VAL A 271 -6.16 -7.95 2.35
N ASP A 272 -7.41 -8.03 2.78
CA ASP A 272 -8.06 -6.98 3.58
C ASP A 272 -7.78 -7.19 5.06
N MET A 273 -7.25 -6.16 5.72
CA MET A 273 -6.93 -6.15 7.14
C MET A 273 -7.78 -5.16 7.94
N LYS A 274 -8.80 -4.55 7.36
CA LYS A 274 -9.64 -3.56 8.06
C LYS A 274 -10.31 -4.09 9.33
N MET A 275 -10.55 -5.40 9.40
CA MET A 275 -11.15 -6.06 10.56
C MET A 275 -10.14 -6.41 11.66
N VAL A 276 -8.84 -6.18 11.43
CA VAL A 276 -7.77 -6.48 12.39
C VAL A 276 -7.68 -5.34 13.42
N PRO A 277 -7.65 -5.64 14.74
CA PRO A 277 -7.50 -4.62 15.77
C PRO A 277 -6.13 -3.93 15.66
N ASP A 278 -6.10 -2.62 15.95
CA ASP A 278 -4.87 -1.80 16.00
C ASP A 278 -4.02 -1.77 14.72
N ILE A 279 -4.63 -2.01 13.55
CA ILE A 279 -3.92 -1.95 12.26
C ILE A 279 -3.65 -0.51 11.83
N ARG A 280 -2.44 -0.25 11.35
CA ARG A 280 -2.09 1.05 10.76
C ARG A 280 -2.87 1.24 9.44
N PRO A 281 -3.36 2.45 9.14
CA PRO A 281 -4.20 2.68 7.96
C PRO A 281 -3.46 2.36 6.64
N GLU A 282 -2.13 2.49 6.62
CA GLU A 282 -1.29 2.11 5.47
C GLU A 282 -1.23 0.60 5.20
N LEU A 283 -1.56 -0.23 6.19
CA LEU A 283 -1.61 -1.69 6.10
C LEU A 283 -3.04 -2.25 6.03
N ALA A 284 -4.05 -1.38 5.86
CA ALA A 284 -5.44 -1.83 5.79
C ALA A 284 -5.72 -2.74 4.58
N GLU A 285 -4.99 -2.55 3.48
CA GLU A 285 -5.00 -3.46 2.33
C GLU A 285 -3.56 -3.83 1.97
N ILE A 286 -3.28 -5.13 1.88
CA ILE A 286 -1.94 -5.64 1.64
C ILE A 286 -1.87 -6.40 0.32
N LEU A 287 -0.84 -6.11 -0.49
CA LEU A 287 -0.54 -6.84 -1.73
C LEU A 287 0.48 -7.96 -1.47
N LEU A 288 0.12 -9.18 -1.87
CA LEU A 288 0.93 -10.39 -1.86
C LEU A 288 1.05 -10.94 -3.28
N THR A 289 2.18 -10.67 -3.93
CA THR A 289 2.53 -11.27 -5.22
C THR A 289 3.99 -11.71 -5.22
N THR A 290 4.31 -12.80 -5.91
CA THR A 290 5.68 -13.36 -5.95
C THR A 290 6.65 -12.50 -6.76
N ASN A 291 6.16 -11.62 -7.63
CA ASN A 291 7.02 -10.84 -8.54
C ASN A 291 7.54 -9.55 -7.89
N THR A 292 6.73 -8.92 -7.03
CA THR A 292 7.11 -7.65 -6.37
C THR A 292 7.73 -7.86 -4.99
N ASP A 293 7.56 -9.05 -4.41
CA ASP A 293 7.91 -9.34 -3.03
C ASP A 293 8.91 -10.51 -2.92
N PRO A 294 10.19 -10.21 -2.71
CA PRO A 294 11.24 -11.23 -2.59
C PRO A 294 11.05 -12.14 -1.36
N PHE A 295 10.55 -11.61 -0.24
CA PHE A 295 10.37 -12.41 0.98
C PHE A 295 9.25 -13.41 0.78
N PHE A 296 8.13 -12.96 0.23
CA PHE A 296 7.03 -13.85 -0.12
C PHE A 296 7.43 -14.89 -1.16
N GLN A 297 8.16 -14.50 -2.22
CA GLN A 297 8.65 -15.43 -3.24
C GLN A 297 9.52 -16.57 -2.67
N ALA A 298 10.33 -16.29 -1.66
CA ALA A 298 11.17 -17.31 -1.02
C ALA A 298 10.39 -18.22 -0.05
N HIS A 299 9.36 -17.70 0.64
CA HIS A 299 8.72 -18.39 1.77
C HIS A 299 7.23 -18.72 1.58
N TYR A 300 6.61 -18.46 0.43
CA TYR A 300 5.17 -18.72 0.21
C TYR A 300 4.77 -20.19 0.39
N LEU A 301 5.71 -21.14 0.17
CA LEU A 301 5.53 -22.59 0.36
C LEU A 301 5.99 -23.10 1.73
N ALA A 302 6.62 -22.24 2.55
CA ALA A 302 7.17 -22.61 3.84
C ALA A 302 6.06 -22.94 4.85
N THR A 303 6.38 -23.81 5.81
CA THR A 303 5.46 -24.14 6.91
C THR A 303 5.37 -22.98 7.89
N PHE A 304 4.28 -22.89 8.66
CA PHE A 304 4.10 -21.85 9.67
C PHE A 304 5.21 -21.85 10.74
N GLY A 305 5.76 -23.02 11.09
CA GLY A 305 6.89 -23.14 12.01
C GLY A 305 8.17 -22.52 11.46
N ASP A 306 8.55 -22.89 10.23
CA ASP A 306 9.74 -22.35 9.55
C ASP A 306 9.59 -20.86 9.23
N LEU A 307 8.36 -20.41 8.91
CA LEU A 307 8.07 -19.00 8.65
C LEU A 307 8.38 -18.12 9.87
N GLY A 308 8.12 -18.61 11.08
CA GLY A 308 8.41 -17.87 12.31
C GLY A 308 9.91 -17.62 12.52
N THR A 309 10.75 -18.61 12.20
CA THR A 309 12.22 -18.46 12.29
C THR A 309 12.74 -17.55 11.17
N SER A 310 12.30 -17.77 9.93
CA SER A 310 12.69 -16.92 8.80
C SER A 310 12.25 -15.47 8.96
N LEU A 311 11.09 -15.21 9.57
CA LEU A 311 10.63 -13.85 9.87
C LEU A 311 11.48 -13.20 10.97
N LYS A 312 11.86 -13.95 12.01
CA LYS A 312 12.76 -13.46 13.06
C LYS A 312 14.12 -13.06 12.46
N ASP A 313 14.69 -13.90 11.60
CA ASP A 313 15.93 -13.62 10.89
C ASP A 313 15.78 -12.39 9.98
N TYR A 314 14.63 -12.25 9.31
CA TYR A 314 14.33 -11.09 8.47
C TYR A 314 14.25 -9.80 9.27
N VAL A 315 13.58 -9.79 10.43
CA VAL A 315 13.53 -8.65 11.36
C VAL A 315 14.92 -8.33 11.92
N GLN A 316 15.70 -9.34 12.30
CA GLN A 316 17.06 -9.15 12.80
C GLN A 316 17.97 -8.56 11.71
N SER A 317 17.84 -9.00 10.46
CA SER A 317 18.57 -8.44 9.30
C SER A 317 18.16 -6.99 9.01
N TYR A 318 16.89 -6.64 9.23
CA TYR A 318 16.42 -5.27 9.12
C TYR A 318 16.94 -4.41 10.26
N GLN A 319 16.94 -4.92 11.49
CA GLN A 319 17.48 -4.22 12.66
C GLN A 319 18.97 -3.95 12.52
N SER A 320 19.77 -4.91 12.03
CA SER A 320 21.20 -4.70 11.80
C SER A 320 21.48 -3.65 10.73
N ARG A 321 20.71 -3.67 9.62
CA ARG A 321 20.77 -2.62 8.58
C ARG A 321 20.29 -1.26 9.10
N SER A 322 19.24 -1.24 9.92
CA SER A 322 18.70 -0.02 10.55
C SER A 322 19.72 0.60 11.52
N MET A 323 20.41 -0.22 12.31
CA MET A 323 21.47 0.24 13.22
C MET A 323 22.66 0.84 12.44
N ALA A 324 23.04 0.24 11.30
CA ALA A 324 24.07 0.79 10.40
C ALA A 324 23.68 2.14 9.76
N HIS A 325 22.37 2.41 9.60
CA HIS A 325 21.82 3.65 9.06
C HIS A 325 21.28 4.61 10.14
N SER A 326 21.54 4.33 11.42
CA SER A 326 21.16 5.24 12.50
C SER A 326 22.02 6.52 12.47
N PRO A 327 21.49 7.69 12.87
CA PRO A 327 22.22 8.96 12.81
C PRO A 327 23.51 8.96 13.65
N SER A 328 23.63 8.04 14.60
CA SER A 328 24.82 7.79 15.41
C SER A 328 25.99 7.14 14.67
N PHE A 329 25.77 6.50 13.51
CA PHE A 329 26.82 5.89 12.68
C PHE A 329 27.22 6.74 11.46
N ILE A 330 26.48 7.81 11.15
CA ILE A 330 26.77 8.71 10.03
C ILE A 330 27.88 9.68 10.45
N ASN A 331 29.13 9.20 10.42
CA ASN A 331 30.29 9.96 10.88
C ASN A 331 31.14 10.55 9.74
N SER A 332 30.84 10.21 8.47
CA SER A 332 31.56 10.71 7.30
C SER A 332 30.63 11.17 6.16
N ILE A 333 31.13 12.08 5.32
CA ILE A 333 30.41 12.57 4.12
C ILE A 333 30.18 11.44 3.11
N SER A 334 31.10 10.46 3.03
CA SER A 334 30.90 9.24 2.24
C SER A 334 29.76 8.37 2.75
N ASP A 335 29.57 8.29 4.07
CA ASP A 335 28.49 7.52 4.67
C ASP A 335 27.14 8.24 4.51
N MET A 336 27.14 9.57 4.51
CA MET A 336 25.95 10.36 4.17
C MET A 336 25.54 10.16 2.70
N LYS A 337 26.50 10.10 1.77
CA LYS A 337 26.22 9.77 0.35
C LYS A 337 25.62 8.36 0.21
N LYS A 338 26.26 7.36 0.82
CA LYS A 338 25.75 5.97 0.81
C LYS A 338 24.36 5.87 1.44
N PHE A 339 24.14 6.57 2.55
CA PHE A 339 22.83 6.63 3.20
C PHE A 339 21.77 7.20 2.25
N VAL A 340 22.03 8.32 1.57
CA VAL A 340 21.06 8.93 0.63
C VAL A 340 20.81 8.02 -0.58
N GLU A 341 21.84 7.33 -1.09
CA GLU A 341 21.71 6.36 -2.19
C GLU A 341 20.91 5.11 -1.78
N GLU A 342 21.11 4.61 -0.56
CA GLU A 342 20.49 3.37 -0.05
C GLU A 342 19.15 3.60 0.66
N TYR A 343 18.83 4.83 1.07
CA TYR A 343 17.61 5.17 1.82
C TYR A 343 16.31 4.75 1.11
N PRO A 344 16.13 4.93 -0.22
CA PRO A 344 14.93 4.46 -0.91
C PRO A 344 14.74 2.94 -0.82
N GLU A 345 15.83 2.18 -0.98
CA GLU A 345 15.82 0.71 -0.86
C GLU A 345 15.55 0.27 0.59
N PHE A 346 16.17 0.96 1.56
CA PHE A 346 15.90 0.73 2.98
C PHE A 346 14.43 0.98 3.35
N ARG A 347 13.81 2.06 2.84
CA ARG A 347 12.38 2.32 3.05
C ARG A 347 11.48 1.24 2.46
N LYS A 348 11.77 0.75 1.25
CA LYS A 348 11.03 -0.37 0.64
C LYS A 348 11.16 -1.64 1.49
N LEU A 349 12.36 -1.94 1.96
CA LEU A 349 12.63 -3.07 2.84
C LEU A 349 11.83 -2.96 4.15
N GLY A 350 11.86 -1.80 4.81
CA GLY A 350 11.10 -1.55 6.04
C GLY A 350 9.59 -1.74 5.84
N GLY A 351 9.03 -1.26 4.73
CA GLY A 351 7.63 -1.50 4.35
C GLY A 351 7.31 -3.00 4.21
N ASN A 352 8.16 -3.75 3.51
CA ASN A 352 7.97 -5.19 3.32
C ASN A 352 8.11 -5.99 4.64
N VAL A 353 9.09 -5.67 5.48
CA VAL A 353 9.23 -6.30 6.81
C VAL A 353 7.97 -6.06 7.64
N SER A 354 7.52 -4.81 7.68
CA SER A 354 6.36 -4.42 8.47
C SER A 354 5.07 -5.11 8.01
N LYS A 355 4.90 -5.27 6.69
CA LYS A 355 3.81 -6.04 6.07
C LYS A 355 3.77 -7.50 6.56
N HIS A 356 4.89 -8.22 6.50
CA HIS A 356 4.92 -9.64 6.91
C HIS A 356 4.82 -9.83 8.42
N VAL A 357 5.38 -8.92 9.21
CA VAL A 357 5.21 -8.92 10.67
C VAL A 357 3.73 -8.75 11.06
N ALA A 358 3.02 -7.82 10.41
CA ALA A 358 1.58 -7.64 10.63
C ALA A 358 0.77 -8.88 10.22
N LEU A 359 1.04 -9.45 9.04
CA LEU A 359 0.39 -10.67 8.57
C LEU A 359 0.60 -11.85 9.53
N VAL A 360 1.85 -12.16 9.88
CA VAL A 360 2.16 -13.32 10.73
C VAL A 360 1.68 -13.10 12.16
N GLY A 361 1.73 -11.85 12.66
CA GLY A 361 1.15 -11.47 13.95
C GLY A 361 -0.35 -11.77 14.00
N GLU A 362 -1.09 -11.40 12.95
CA GLU A 362 -2.53 -11.68 12.87
C GLU A 362 -2.84 -13.18 12.70
N LEU A 363 -2.07 -13.89 11.88
CA LEU A 363 -2.21 -15.35 11.75
C LEU A 363 -2.01 -16.04 13.11
N SER A 364 -0.99 -15.64 13.87
CA SER A 364 -0.73 -16.18 15.20
C SER A 364 -1.87 -15.88 16.18
N ARG A 365 -2.47 -14.69 16.10
CA ARG A 365 -3.61 -14.29 16.93
C ARG A 365 -4.84 -15.14 16.62
N LEU A 366 -5.15 -15.36 15.34
CA LEU A 366 -6.29 -16.17 14.90
C LEU A 366 -6.13 -17.65 15.27
N VAL A 367 -4.92 -18.21 15.11
CA VAL A 367 -4.61 -19.59 15.52
C VAL A 367 -4.85 -19.79 17.02
N GLY A 368 -4.42 -18.84 17.85
CA GLY A 368 -4.63 -18.89 19.30
C GLY A 368 -6.09 -18.69 19.71
N ARG A 369 -6.80 -17.74 19.09
CA ARG A 369 -8.20 -17.42 19.43
C ARG A 369 -9.16 -18.56 19.09
N ASP A 370 -9.02 -19.16 17.90
CA ASP A 370 -9.94 -20.18 17.38
C ASP A 370 -9.46 -21.61 17.69
N LYS A 371 -8.39 -21.77 18.52
CA LYS A 371 -7.75 -23.05 18.87
C LYS A 371 -7.46 -23.97 17.67
N LEU A 372 -6.95 -23.38 16.59
CA LEU A 372 -6.81 -24.08 15.31
C LEU A 372 -5.82 -25.26 15.36
N LEU A 373 -4.89 -25.29 16.33
CA LEU A 373 -3.95 -26.40 16.51
C LEU A 373 -4.66 -27.70 16.92
N GLU A 374 -5.61 -27.62 17.87
CA GLU A 374 -6.39 -28.79 18.32
C GLU A 374 -7.31 -29.29 17.21
N ILE A 375 -7.94 -28.37 16.48
CA ILE A 375 -8.79 -28.67 15.32
C ILE A 375 -7.96 -29.32 14.21
N GLY A 376 -6.80 -28.74 13.90
CA GLY A 376 -5.91 -29.23 12.84
C GLY A 376 -5.41 -30.65 13.11
N GLU A 377 -5.10 -31.00 14.36
CA GLU A 377 -4.71 -32.38 14.72
C GLU A 377 -5.84 -33.38 14.43
N VAL A 378 -7.08 -33.07 14.84
CA VAL A 378 -8.24 -33.92 14.59
C VAL A 378 -8.57 -33.98 13.10
N GLU A 379 -8.52 -32.87 12.37
CA GLU A 379 -8.72 -32.82 10.91
C GLU A 379 -7.73 -33.73 10.17
N GLN A 380 -6.43 -33.66 10.51
CA GLN A 380 -5.42 -34.52 9.92
C GLN A 380 -5.63 -36.00 10.30
N GLY A 381 -6.05 -36.29 11.53
CA GLY A 381 -6.42 -37.64 11.96
C GLY A 381 -7.65 -38.21 11.23
N LEU A 382 -8.62 -37.36 10.86
CA LEU A 382 -9.78 -37.76 10.04
C LEU A 382 -9.40 -37.90 8.56
N ALA A 383 -8.52 -37.06 8.03
CA ALA A 383 -8.09 -37.13 6.64
C ALA A 383 -7.15 -38.32 6.36
N THR A 384 -6.31 -38.70 7.33
CA THR A 384 -5.26 -39.73 7.16
C THR A 384 -5.62 -41.07 7.80
N ASN A 385 -4.73 -42.07 7.68
CA ASN A 385 -4.98 -43.42 8.20
C ASN A 385 -4.86 -43.57 9.73
N ALA A 386 -4.55 -42.50 10.46
CA ALA A 386 -4.42 -42.52 11.92
C ALA A 386 -5.77 -42.51 12.67
N GLY A 387 -6.90 -42.22 12.00
CA GLY A 387 -8.25 -42.41 12.51
C GLY A 387 -8.53 -41.69 13.83
N ALA A 388 -8.91 -40.41 13.77
CA ALA A 388 -9.35 -39.71 14.98
C ALA A 388 -10.66 -40.30 15.55
N ASP A 389 -10.69 -40.47 16.87
CA ASP A 389 -11.84 -41.03 17.59
C ASP A 389 -13.07 -40.11 17.54
N TYR A 390 -14.26 -40.71 17.48
CA TYR A 390 -15.56 -40.03 17.63
C TYR A 390 -15.59 -39.13 18.88
N ARG A 391 -14.96 -39.57 19.97
CA ARG A 391 -14.88 -38.84 21.24
C ARG A 391 -14.12 -37.53 21.10
N SER A 392 -13.03 -37.50 20.34
CA SER A 392 -12.24 -36.29 20.10
C SER A 392 -13.04 -35.24 19.34
N VAL A 393 -13.79 -35.67 18.31
CA VAL A 393 -14.71 -34.78 17.57
C VAL A 393 -15.81 -34.25 18.50
N GLN A 394 -16.42 -35.11 19.32
CA GLN A 394 -17.47 -34.71 20.25
C GLN A 394 -16.99 -33.65 21.27
N VAL A 395 -15.77 -33.78 21.79
CA VAL A 395 -15.18 -32.78 22.71
C VAL A 395 -15.07 -31.41 22.05
N LEU A 396 -14.58 -31.35 20.81
CA LEU A 396 -14.45 -30.08 20.06
C LEU A 396 -15.82 -29.48 19.70
N LEU A 397 -16.85 -30.30 19.47
CA LEU A 397 -18.21 -29.79 19.21
C LEU A 397 -18.84 -29.12 20.42
N LEU A 398 -18.54 -29.60 21.62
CA LEU A 398 -19.06 -29.06 22.88
C LEU A 398 -18.35 -27.79 23.33
N ASP A 399 -17.14 -27.50 22.82
CA ASP A 399 -16.40 -26.29 23.20
C ASP A 399 -17.06 -25.02 22.61
N PRO A 400 -17.51 -24.05 23.43
CA PRO A 400 -18.12 -22.81 22.95
C PRO A 400 -17.12 -21.83 22.33
N SER A 401 -15.82 -21.98 22.55
CA SER A 401 -14.79 -21.10 21.99
C SER A 401 -14.56 -21.30 20.49
N ILE A 402 -14.93 -22.48 19.96
CA ILE A 402 -14.75 -22.84 18.55
C ILE A 402 -15.92 -22.31 17.73
N ALA A 403 -15.62 -21.57 16.66
CA ALA A 403 -16.63 -21.03 15.77
C ALA A 403 -17.47 -22.14 15.08
N PRO A 404 -18.78 -21.94 14.87
CA PRO A 404 -19.68 -22.93 14.24
C PRO A 404 -19.17 -23.50 12.91
N ARG A 405 -18.48 -22.67 12.10
CA ARG A 405 -17.88 -23.06 10.82
C ARG A 405 -16.87 -24.21 10.93
N HIS A 406 -16.03 -24.22 11.97
CA HIS A 406 -15.01 -25.25 12.14
C HIS A 406 -15.64 -26.55 12.63
N LYS A 407 -16.66 -26.45 13.48
CA LYS A 407 -17.48 -27.59 13.91
C LYS A 407 -18.14 -28.30 12.73
N LEU A 408 -18.74 -27.53 11.82
CA LEU A 408 -19.34 -28.06 10.59
C LEU A 408 -18.31 -28.81 9.74
N ARG A 409 -17.14 -28.21 9.50
CA ARG A 409 -16.04 -28.84 8.72
C ARG A 409 -15.59 -30.18 9.30
N LEU A 410 -15.38 -30.25 10.61
CA LEU A 410 -15.01 -31.48 11.30
C LEU A 410 -16.05 -32.60 11.09
N VAL A 411 -17.34 -32.26 11.19
CA VAL A 411 -18.41 -33.25 10.99
C VAL A 411 -18.53 -33.67 9.53
N ILE A 412 -18.34 -32.77 8.57
CA ILE A 412 -18.30 -33.13 7.15
C ILE A 412 -17.14 -34.09 6.87
N LEU A 413 -15.93 -33.83 7.38
CA LEU A 413 -14.77 -34.71 7.24
C LEU A 413 -15.02 -36.09 7.88
N TYR A 414 -15.59 -36.11 9.08
CA TYR A 414 -15.98 -37.35 9.76
C TYR A 414 -17.02 -38.14 8.95
N ALA A 415 -18.03 -37.46 8.41
CA ALA A 415 -19.08 -38.07 7.59
C ALA A 415 -18.50 -38.67 6.31
N LEU A 416 -17.66 -37.93 5.57
CA LEU A 416 -17.02 -38.41 4.34
C LEU A 416 -16.16 -39.66 4.57
N ARG A 417 -15.47 -39.75 5.71
CA ARG A 417 -14.65 -40.91 6.09
C ARG A 417 -15.50 -42.11 6.49
N TYR A 418 -16.46 -41.94 7.40
CA TYR A 418 -17.18 -43.03 8.05
C TYR A 418 -18.56 -43.34 7.47
N GLN A 419 -18.92 -42.78 6.31
CA GLN A 419 -20.22 -42.94 5.66
C GLN A 419 -20.70 -44.40 5.51
N LYS A 420 -19.80 -45.37 5.28
CA LYS A 420 -20.14 -46.80 5.13
C LYS A 420 -20.08 -47.61 6.43
N THR A 421 -19.44 -47.07 7.49
CA THR A 421 -19.10 -47.85 8.69
C THR A 421 -19.87 -47.41 9.94
N GLN A 422 -20.17 -46.10 10.10
CA GLN A 422 -20.70 -45.55 11.36
C GLN A 422 -21.83 -44.51 11.16
N THR A 423 -22.86 -44.83 10.36
CA THR A 423 -23.98 -43.92 10.03
C THR A 423 -24.73 -43.38 11.26
N ASN A 424 -24.90 -44.19 12.31
CA ASN A 424 -25.57 -43.78 13.55
C ASN A 424 -24.80 -42.67 14.30
N ASN A 425 -23.47 -42.70 14.26
CA ASN A 425 -22.63 -41.68 14.89
C ASN A 425 -22.75 -40.34 14.15
N ILE A 426 -22.89 -40.37 12.83
CA ILE A 426 -23.09 -39.16 12.01
C ILE A 426 -24.40 -38.46 12.40
N ALA A 427 -25.50 -39.20 12.53
CA ALA A 427 -26.79 -38.64 12.95
C ALA A 427 -26.72 -38.01 14.36
N ASN A 428 -25.96 -38.62 15.28
CA ASN A 428 -25.75 -38.08 16.62
C ASN A 428 -24.90 -36.80 16.61
N LEU A 429 -23.83 -36.73 15.80
CA LEU A 429 -23.03 -35.52 15.65
C LEU A 429 -23.85 -34.36 15.06
N ILE A 430 -24.76 -34.64 14.11
CA ILE A 430 -25.65 -33.62 13.53
C ILE A 430 -26.60 -33.07 14.61
N LYS A 431 -27.18 -33.93 15.45
CA LYS A 431 -27.99 -33.47 16.60
C LYS A 431 -27.17 -32.60 17.56
N LEU A 432 -25.91 -32.96 17.81
CA LEU A 432 -25.00 -32.17 18.64
C LEU A 432 -24.64 -30.82 17.99
N LEU A 433 -24.48 -30.75 16.66
CA LEU A 433 -24.25 -29.48 15.95
C LEU A 433 -25.42 -28.50 16.16
N LEU A 434 -26.65 -28.99 15.98
CA LEU A 434 -27.86 -28.18 16.16
C LEU A 434 -27.99 -27.70 17.61
N ALA A 435 -27.66 -28.56 18.59
CA ALA A 435 -27.69 -28.19 20.00
C ALA A 435 -26.64 -27.12 20.37
N ASN A 436 -25.54 -27.02 19.62
CA ASN A 436 -24.43 -26.09 19.88
C ASN A 436 -24.43 -24.85 18.95
N GLY A 437 -25.62 -24.45 18.46
CA GLY A 437 -25.82 -23.15 17.80
C GLY A 437 -25.46 -23.09 16.31
N VAL A 438 -25.33 -24.23 15.62
CA VAL A 438 -25.22 -24.29 14.15
C VAL A 438 -26.61 -24.18 13.52
N SER A 439 -26.75 -23.42 12.44
CA SER A 439 -28.03 -23.25 11.75
C SER A 439 -28.53 -24.57 11.13
N GLU A 440 -29.85 -24.72 10.98
CA GLU A 440 -30.42 -25.92 10.35
C GLU A 440 -29.98 -26.06 8.89
N GLU A 441 -29.83 -24.93 8.18
CA GLU A 441 -29.32 -24.89 6.81
C GLU A 441 -27.90 -25.42 6.72
N ASP A 442 -27.03 -25.05 7.66
CA ASP A 442 -25.65 -25.53 7.72
C ASP A 442 -25.56 -27.01 8.08
N ALA A 443 -26.40 -27.49 9.00
CA ALA A 443 -26.44 -28.90 9.36
C ALA A 443 -26.87 -29.78 8.16
N ARG A 444 -27.77 -29.28 7.30
CA ARG A 444 -28.19 -29.97 6.07
C ARG A 444 -27.04 -30.16 5.07
N LEU A 445 -26.05 -29.26 5.06
CA LEU A 445 -24.90 -29.38 4.15
C LEU A 445 -24.14 -30.71 4.33
N VAL A 446 -24.13 -31.30 5.53
CA VAL A 446 -23.49 -32.60 5.78
C VAL A 446 -24.08 -33.69 4.88
N TYR A 447 -25.41 -33.73 4.74
CA TYR A 447 -26.08 -34.70 3.85
C TYR A 447 -25.85 -34.37 2.37
N VAL A 448 -25.85 -33.08 2.02
CA VAL A 448 -25.56 -32.63 0.66
C VAL A 448 -24.15 -33.08 0.22
N PHE A 449 -23.15 -32.98 1.10
CA PHE A 449 -21.79 -33.46 0.81
C PHE A 449 -21.73 -34.98 0.62
N LEU A 450 -22.48 -35.76 1.39
CA LEU A 450 -22.57 -37.21 1.22
C LEU A 450 -23.25 -37.59 -0.10
N ASN A 451 -24.28 -36.85 -0.51
CA ASN A 451 -25.01 -37.13 -1.75
C ASN A 451 -24.26 -36.68 -3.01
N ILE A 452 -23.48 -35.59 -2.95
CA ILE A 452 -22.71 -35.05 -4.07
C ILE A 452 -21.34 -35.73 -4.22
N ALA A 453 -20.65 -35.97 -3.10
CA ALA A 453 -19.25 -36.43 -3.06
C ALA A 453 -19.06 -37.71 -2.21
N GLY A 454 -20.14 -38.49 -2.03
CA GLY A 454 -20.12 -39.76 -1.32
C GLY A 454 -19.23 -40.81 -1.98
N ALA A 455 -18.92 -41.88 -1.27
CA ALA A 455 -18.08 -42.98 -1.77
C ALA A 455 -18.64 -43.64 -3.04
N ASP A 456 -19.96 -43.70 -3.21
CA ASP A 456 -20.58 -44.32 -4.39
C ASP A 456 -20.58 -43.40 -5.61
N GLN A 457 -20.44 -42.09 -5.40
CA GLN A 457 -20.28 -41.09 -6.45
C GLN A 457 -18.81 -40.79 -6.75
N ARG A 458 -17.82 -41.46 -6.12
CA ARG A 458 -16.37 -41.27 -6.33
C ARG A 458 -15.72 -42.45 -7.07
N GLN A 459 -14.72 -42.14 -7.90
CA GLN A 459 -14.13 -43.12 -8.83
C GLN A 459 -13.03 -43.91 -8.16
N ASP A 460 -12.26 -43.21 -7.33
CA ASP A 460 -11.14 -43.74 -6.57
C ASP A 460 -11.48 -43.68 -5.08
N ASP A 461 -11.04 -44.69 -4.32
CA ASP A 461 -11.27 -44.73 -2.88
C ASP A 461 -10.21 -43.85 -2.18
N LEU A 462 -10.60 -42.61 -1.87
CA LEU A 462 -9.78 -41.58 -1.23
C LEU A 462 -9.14 -42.04 0.09
N PHE A 463 -9.74 -43.03 0.77
CA PHE A 463 -9.27 -43.56 2.05
C PHE A 463 -8.73 -44.99 1.94
N SER A 464 -8.52 -45.50 0.71
CA SER A 464 -8.07 -46.88 0.52
C SER A 464 -6.71 -47.14 1.18
N THR A 465 -6.67 -48.23 1.93
CA THR A 465 -5.47 -48.79 2.56
C THR A 465 -4.64 -49.51 1.51
N GLU A 466 -3.95 -48.76 0.64
CA GLU A 466 -2.93 -49.40 -0.20
C GLU A 466 -1.83 -50.00 0.69
N SER A 467 -1.90 -51.33 0.82
CA SER A 467 -0.81 -52.29 1.09
C SER A 467 0.23 -51.88 2.15
N LEU A 468 0.26 -52.62 3.26
CA LEU A 468 1.34 -52.62 4.25
C LEU A 468 2.76 -52.73 3.63
N LEU A 469 2.91 -53.23 2.40
CA LEU A 469 4.17 -53.31 1.67
C LEU A 469 4.63 -51.98 1.03
N ALA A 470 3.72 -51.02 0.83
CA ALA A 470 4.06 -49.66 0.40
C ALA A 470 4.58 -48.78 1.56
N LYS A 471 4.23 -49.11 2.81
CA LYS A 471 4.76 -48.43 4.02
C LYS A 471 6.28 -48.54 4.16
N GLY A 472 6.87 -49.66 3.72
CA GLY A 472 8.32 -49.86 3.72
C GLY A 472 9.09 -48.96 2.74
N ARG A 473 8.41 -48.36 1.75
CA ARG A 473 9.01 -47.39 0.81
C ARG A 473 8.76 -45.93 1.21
N SER A 474 7.67 -45.64 1.91
CA SER A 474 7.41 -44.30 2.45
C SER A 474 8.38 -43.91 3.58
N ALA A 475 8.92 -44.88 4.34
CA ALA A 475 9.96 -44.62 5.35
C ALA A 475 11.34 -44.24 4.75
N LEU A 476 11.49 -44.33 3.42
CA LEU A 476 12.66 -43.87 2.65
C LEU A 476 12.37 -42.56 1.89
N LYS A 477 11.26 -41.87 2.21
CA LYS A 477 11.02 -40.49 1.73
C LYS A 477 12.01 -39.54 2.41
N GLY A 478 13.14 -39.33 1.76
CA GLY A 478 14.08 -38.24 2.04
C GLY A 478 13.49 -36.86 1.75
N LEU A 479 12.36 -36.52 2.38
CA LEU A 479 11.92 -35.14 2.50
C LEU A 479 12.79 -34.49 3.58
N LYS A 480 13.58 -33.49 3.21
CA LYS A 480 14.17 -32.55 4.16
C LYS A 480 13.03 -31.84 4.89
N GLY A 481 12.72 -32.31 6.09
CA GLY A 481 11.75 -31.72 7.00
C GLY A 481 11.31 -32.77 8.00
N VAL A 482 11.35 -32.45 9.29
CA VAL A 482 10.73 -33.26 10.34
C VAL A 482 9.25 -33.39 9.97
N GLU A 483 8.72 -34.62 9.89
CA GLU A 483 7.29 -34.82 9.57
C GLU A 483 6.44 -34.05 10.57
N ASN A 484 5.75 -33.01 10.08
CA ASN A 484 4.90 -32.18 10.89
C ASN A 484 3.53 -32.85 11.02
N VAL A 485 3.06 -33.02 12.27
CA VAL A 485 1.75 -33.61 12.61
C VAL A 485 0.61 -32.89 11.88
N TYR A 486 0.77 -31.59 11.62
CA TYR A 486 -0.25 -30.75 11.00
C TYR A 486 -0.29 -30.80 9.46
N THR A 487 0.67 -31.45 8.80
CA THR A 487 0.76 -31.51 7.32
C THR A 487 0.92 -32.93 6.79
N GLN A 488 0.21 -33.90 7.37
CA GLN A 488 0.30 -35.31 6.99
C GLN A 488 -0.52 -35.63 5.72
N HIS A 489 -1.63 -34.94 5.52
CA HIS A 489 -2.48 -35.08 4.35
C HIS A 489 -1.71 -34.75 3.06
N THR A 490 -1.97 -35.53 2.02
CA THR A 490 -1.48 -35.26 0.66
C THR A 490 -2.66 -35.24 -0.30
N PRO A 491 -2.85 -34.18 -1.11
CA PRO A 491 -3.98 -34.09 -2.03
C PRO A 491 -4.05 -35.26 -3.00
N HIS A 492 -5.26 -35.66 -3.39
CA HIS A 492 -5.47 -36.76 -4.35
C HIS A 492 -4.76 -36.50 -5.68
N LEU A 493 -4.68 -35.22 -6.10
CA LEU A 493 -3.93 -34.78 -7.27
C LEU A 493 -2.48 -35.30 -7.29
N SER A 494 -1.82 -35.39 -6.12
CA SER A 494 -0.45 -35.90 -6.02
C SER A 494 -0.35 -37.36 -6.47
N GLN A 495 -1.33 -38.19 -6.09
CA GLN A 495 -1.38 -39.61 -6.45
C GLN A 495 -1.65 -39.76 -7.94
N THR A 496 -2.61 -38.99 -8.47
CA THR A 496 -2.92 -38.96 -9.91
C THR A 496 -1.71 -38.57 -10.74
N LEU A 497 -0.94 -37.57 -10.30
CA LEU A 497 0.30 -37.17 -10.96
C LEU A 497 1.40 -38.23 -10.83
N GLU A 498 1.53 -38.90 -9.69
CA GLU A 498 2.51 -39.98 -9.52
C GLU A 498 2.19 -41.19 -10.43
N HIS A 499 0.92 -41.58 -10.53
CA HIS A 499 0.47 -42.61 -11.48
C HIS A 499 0.68 -42.17 -12.93
N PHE A 500 0.48 -40.90 -13.21
CA PHE A 500 0.73 -40.30 -14.52
C PHE A 500 2.21 -40.36 -14.92
N PHE A 501 3.12 -39.90 -14.05
CA PHE A 501 4.57 -39.96 -14.30
C PHE A 501 5.09 -41.40 -14.43
N ARG A 502 4.48 -42.36 -13.73
CA ARG A 502 4.75 -43.79 -13.84
C ARG A 502 4.13 -44.45 -15.08
N GLY A 503 3.33 -43.73 -15.87
CA GLY A 503 2.61 -44.29 -17.02
C GLY A 503 1.57 -45.35 -16.62
N ARG A 504 1.09 -45.32 -15.37
CA ARG A 504 0.12 -46.27 -14.80
C ARG A 504 -1.29 -45.68 -14.71
N LEU A 505 -1.51 -44.49 -15.28
CA LEU A 505 -2.82 -43.83 -15.24
C LEU A 505 -3.82 -44.56 -16.13
N LYS A 506 -4.73 -45.32 -15.50
CA LYS A 506 -5.70 -46.19 -16.17
C LYS A 506 -6.58 -45.41 -17.17
N GLU A 507 -6.65 -45.89 -18.41
CA GLU A 507 -7.54 -45.31 -19.44
C GLU A 507 -9.02 -45.54 -19.15
N THR A 508 -9.36 -46.56 -18.35
CA THR A 508 -10.73 -46.81 -17.88
C THR A 508 -11.25 -45.71 -16.97
N SER A 509 -10.34 -45.09 -16.21
CA SER A 509 -10.59 -44.05 -15.22
C SER A 509 -10.45 -42.65 -15.84
N TYR A 510 -9.46 -42.48 -16.72
CA TYR A 510 -9.14 -41.23 -17.39
C TYR A 510 -9.06 -41.42 -18.91
N PRO A 511 -10.20 -41.58 -19.61
CA PRO A 511 -10.24 -41.79 -21.05
C PRO A 511 -9.78 -40.56 -21.85
N PHE A 512 -9.40 -40.81 -23.11
CA PHE A 512 -9.18 -39.76 -24.10
C PHE A 512 -10.51 -39.37 -24.77
N VAL A 513 -10.66 -38.09 -25.13
CA VAL A 513 -11.83 -37.62 -25.90
C VAL A 513 -11.87 -38.25 -27.30
N GLU A 514 -10.70 -38.41 -27.92
CA GLU A 514 -10.53 -39.11 -29.19
C GLU A 514 -9.58 -40.28 -29.02
N PRO A 515 -9.93 -41.48 -29.52
CA PRO A 515 -8.95 -42.55 -29.64
C PRO A 515 -7.86 -42.12 -30.65
N PRO A 516 -6.57 -42.37 -30.38
CA PRO A 516 -5.52 -42.07 -31.36
C PRO A 516 -5.84 -42.79 -32.68
N GLY A 517 -5.79 -42.05 -33.78
CA GLY A 517 -6.26 -42.52 -35.10
C GLY A 517 -5.57 -43.81 -35.60
N PRO A 518 -6.11 -44.46 -36.65
CA PRO A 518 -5.67 -45.78 -37.12
C PRO A 518 -4.21 -45.86 -37.57
N ASN A 519 -3.53 -44.74 -37.85
CA ASN A 519 -2.09 -44.72 -38.17
C ASN A 519 -1.18 -44.91 -36.93
N ALA A 520 -1.75 -44.93 -35.72
CA ALA A 520 -1.06 -45.34 -34.49
C ALA A 520 -1.07 -46.87 -34.27
N SER A 521 -1.65 -47.65 -35.18
CA SER A 521 -1.69 -49.12 -35.09
C SER A 521 -0.34 -49.80 -35.39
N LEU A 522 0.61 -49.11 -36.04
CA LEU A 522 2.02 -49.55 -36.11
C LEU A 522 2.76 -49.39 -34.77
N GLN A 523 2.17 -48.68 -33.80
CA GLN A 523 2.70 -48.48 -32.46
C GLN A 523 2.11 -49.45 -31.43
N LYS A 524 1.55 -50.58 -31.87
CA LYS A 524 1.09 -51.67 -30.99
C LYS A 524 2.18 -52.70 -30.66
N LEU A 525 3.31 -52.67 -31.40
CA LEU A 525 4.42 -53.61 -31.29
C LEU A 525 5.62 -53.09 -30.46
N ILE A 526 5.54 -51.86 -29.95
CA ILE A 526 6.52 -51.28 -29.02
C ILE A 526 5.77 -51.08 -27.70
N PRO A 527 6.29 -51.54 -26.54
CA PRO A 527 5.59 -51.33 -25.29
C PRO A 527 5.33 -49.83 -25.12
N PHE A 528 4.05 -49.49 -24.94
CA PHE A 528 3.48 -48.14 -24.79
C PHE A 528 4.13 -47.28 -23.68
N GLN A 529 5.11 -47.84 -22.96
CA GLN A 529 5.79 -47.28 -21.80
C GLN A 529 6.86 -46.20 -22.12
N CYS A 530 7.36 -46.13 -23.36
CA CYS A 530 8.59 -45.37 -23.64
C CYS A 530 8.48 -44.14 -24.58
N LEU A 531 7.36 -43.88 -25.27
CA LEU A 531 7.33 -42.84 -26.34
C LEU A 531 6.43 -41.61 -26.10
N TYR A 532 5.62 -41.57 -25.03
CA TYR A 532 4.69 -40.46 -24.76
C TYR A 532 4.73 -40.00 -23.30
N ARG A 533 5.89 -39.58 -22.78
CA ARG A 533 5.88 -38.71 -21.60
C ARG A 533 5.72 -37.26 -22.09
N PRO A 534 4.54 -36.63 -21.95
CA PRO A 534 4.37 -35.27 -22.42
C PRO A 534 5.26 -34.33 -21.63
N GLN A 535 5.89 -33.41 -22.35
CA GLN A 535 6.76 -32.39 -21.79
C GLN A 535 5.97 -31.30 -21.07
N ASP A 536 4.72 -31.06 -21.49
CA ASP A 536 3.85 -30.02 -20.95
C ASP A 536 2.50 -30.64 -20.57
N VAL A 537 2.07 -30.46 -19.32
CA VAL A 537 0.78 -30.93 -18.81
C VAL A 537 0.02 -29.77 -18.20
N ILE A 538 -1.21 -29.58 -18.66
CA ILE A 538 -2.17 -28.60 -18.13
C ILE A 538 -3.24 -29.37 -17.37
N ILE A 539 -3.47 -29.02 -16.12
CA ILE A 539 -4.45 -29.65 -15.25
C ILE A 539 -5.54 -28.62 -14.96
N PHE A 540 -6.79 -28.97 -15.25
CA PHE A 540 -7.93 -28.10 -15.01
C PHE A 540 -8.92 -28.76 -14.04
N ILE A 541 -9.17 -28.15 -12.88
CA ILE A 541 -10.11 -28.64 -11.88
C ILE A 541 -11.45 -27.87 -11.96
N ILE A 542 -12.50 -28.57 -12.37
CA ILE A 542 -13.89 -28.10 -12.35
C ILE A 542 -14.34 -27.99 -10.89
N GLY A 543 -14.96 -26.88 -10.51
CA GLY A 543 -15.31 -26.60 -9.12
C GLY A 543 -14.14 -26.09 -8.27
N GLY A 544 -12.99 -25.77 -8.89
CA GLY A 544 -11.94 -24.93 -8.32
C GLY A 544 -10.77 -25.69 -7.69
N THR A 545 -9.63 -25.01 -7.63
CA THR A 545 -8.35 -25.53 -7.09
C THR A 545 -8.11 -25.00 -5.69
N THR A 546 -7.18 -25.61 -4.95
CA THR A 546 -6.69 -25.07 -3.66
C THR A 546 -5.22 -24.65 -3.73
N TYR A 547 -4.78 -23.83 -2.77
CA TYR A 547 -3.35 -23.51 -2.64
C TYR A 547 -2.51 -24.72 -2.18
N GLU A 548 -3.12 -25.72 -1.53
CA GLU A 548 -2.44 -26.98 -1.20
C GLU A 548 -2.07 -27.77 -2.47
N GLU A 549 -3.00 -27.89 -3.42
CA GLU A 549 -2.77 -28.50 -4.73
C GLU A 549 -1.73 -27.70 -5.54
N ALA A 550 -1.83 -26.37 -5.50
CA ALA A 550 -0.86 -25.49 -6.17
C ALA A 550 0.55 -25.66 -5.59
N ARG A 551 0.69 -25.82 -4.27
CA ARG A 551 1.98 -26.14 -3.62
C ARG A 551 2.54 -27.46 -4.13
N THR A 552 1.73 -28.51 -4.19
CA THR A 552 2.19 -29.81 -4.70
C THR A 552 2.70 -29.68 -6.14
N VAL A 553 1.98 -28.97 -7.01
CA VAL A 553 2.41 -28.72 -8.40
C VAL A 553 3.69 -27.87 -8.46
N ALA A 554 3.82 -26.85 -7.61
CA ALA A 554 5.02 -26.03 -7.52
C ALA A 554 6.25 -26.85 -7.08
N LEU A 555 6.09 -27.74 -6.10
CA LEU A 555 7.15 -28.64 -5.63
C LEU A 555 7.59 -29.62 -6.74
N PHE A 556 6.63 -30.20 -7.48
CA PHE A 556 6.92 -31.05 -8.63
C PHE A 556 7.69 -30.31 -9.76
N ASN A 557 7.43 -29.02 -9.94
CA ASN A 557 8.14 -28.19 -10.91
C ASN A 557 9.54 -27.74 -10.44
N GLN A 558 9.76 -27.57 -9.14
CA GLN A 558 11.05 -27.13 -8.56
C GLN A 558 12.05 -28.27 -8.40
N ASP A 559 11.60 -29.47 -7.99
CA ASP A 559 12.45 -30.64 -7.76
C ASP A 559 11.94 -31.84 -8.57
N PRO A 560 12.47 -32.05 -9.80
CA PRO A 560 12.09 -33.21 -10.61
C PRO A 560 12.50 -34.54 -9.94
N THR A 561 13.52 -34.53 -9.08
CA THR A 561 14.14 -35.72 -8.52
C THR A 561 13.52 -36.18 -7.19
N ALA A 562 13.00 -35.28 -6.36
CA ALA A 562 12.48 -35.59 -5.03
C ALA A 562 11.19 -36.44 -5.00
N ALA A 563 10.45 -36.52 -6.11
CA ALA A 563 9.24 -37.33 -6.19
C ALA A 563 9.44 -38.72 -6.82
N SER A 564 10.68 -39.09 -7.10
CA SER A 564 11.00 -40.39 -7.69
C SER A 564 11.67 -41.31 -6.67
N ASN A 565 11.01 -42.42 -6.37
CA ASN A 565 11.60 -43.60 -5.72
C ASN A 565 12.76 -44.15 -6.59
N GLY A 566 13.92 -43.48 -6.59
CA GLY A 566 15.15 -43.96 -7.24
C GLY A 566 15.07 -44.17 -8.76
N VAL A 567 14.08 -43.60 -9.45
CA VAL A 567 14.03 -43.61 -10.92
C VAL A 567 14.30 -42.21 -11.40
N GLN A 568 15.49 -41.96 -11.95
CA GLN A 568 15.87 -40.68 -12.55
C GLN A 568 14.70 -40.04 -13.29
N ASN A 569 14.13 -38.97 -12.73
CA ASN A 569 13.27 -38.09 -13.49
C ASN A 569 14.22 -37.25 -14.34
N THR A 570 14.46 -37.71 -15.57
CA THR A 570 15.24 -36.96 -16.54
C THR A 570 14.45 -35.69 -16.89
N ALA A 571 15.00 -34.55 -16.45
CA ALA A 571 14.65 -33.18 -16.77
C ALA A 571 13.72 -33.01 -17.99
N GLY A 572 12.45 -32.60 -17.78
CA GLY A 572 11.61 -32.24 -18.94
C GLY A 572 10.18 -31.81 -18.71
N THR A 573 9.42 -32.41 -17.76
CA THR A 573 7.97 -32.14 -17.67
C THR A 573 7.64 -30.89 -16.87
N ARG A 574 6.82 -30.00 -17.44
CA ARG A 574 6.31 -28.77 -16.81
C ARG A 574 4.81 -28.91 -16.56
N LEU A 575 4.39 -28.69 -15.32
CA LEU A 575 3.01 -28.75 -14.89
C LEU A 575 2.41 -27.35 -14.75
N LEU A 576 1.18 -27.17 -15.23
CA LEU A 576 0.38 -25.97 -15.02
C LEU A 576 -0.97 -26.37 -14.43
N LEU A 577 -1.33 -25.80 -13.29
CA LEU A 577 -2.61 -26.00 -12.63
C LEU A 577 -3.53 -24.81 -12.90
N GLY A 578 -4.81 -25.10 -13.11
CA GLY A 578 -5.84 -24.08 -13.00
C GLY A 578 -7.21 -24.65 -12.70
N GLY A 579 -8.14 -23.74 -12.46
CA GLY A 579 -9.52 -24.09 -12.15
C GLY A 579 -10.44 -22.88 -12.25
N THR A 580 -11.72 -23.15 -12.13
CA THR A 580 -12.79 -22.12 -12.16
C THR A 580 -12.54 -21.00 -11.14
N CYS A 581 -12.20 -21.35 -9.91
CA CYS A 581 -11.75 -20.43 -8.86
C CYS A 581 -10.67 -21.08 -7.98
N VAL A 582 -10.06 -20.30 -7.09
CA VAL A 582 -9.24 -20.82 -5.99
C VAL A 582 -10.08 -20.80 -4.72
N HIS A 583 -10.27 -21.96 -4.09
CA HIS A 583 -11.11 -22.11 -2.91
C HIS A 583 -10.30 -22.08 -1.61
N ASN A 584 -10.87 -21.36 -0.64
CA ASN A 584 -10.72 -21.64 0.79
C ASN A 584 -11.93 -22.44 1.31
N SER A 585 -11.88 -22.93 2.55
CA SER A 585 -12.95 -23.75 3.12
C SER A 585 -14.31 -23.04 3.13
N SER A 586 -14.33 -21.72 3.38
CA SER A 586 -15.57 -20.94 3.44
C SER A 586 -16.21 -20.76 2.06
N SER A 587 -15.41 -20.45 1.04
CA SER A 587 -15.86 -20.31 -0.35
C SER A 587 -16.33 -21.63 -0.95
N TYR A 588 -15.72 -22.75 -0.54
CA TYR A 588 -16.13 -24.08 -0.98
C TYR A 588 -17.47 -24.47 -0.38
N LEU A 589 -17.68 -24.22 0.92
CA LEU A 589 -18.98 -24.42 1.57
C LEU A 589 -20.07 -23.55 0.94
N GLU A 590 -19.77 -22.29 0.60
CA GLU A 590 -20.71 -21.39 -0.07
C GLU A 590 -21.07 -21.86 -1.50
N MET A 591 -20.10 -22.38 -2.25
CA MET A 591 -20.37 -23.00 -3.56
C MET A 591 -21.38 -24.13 -3.42
N ILE A 592 -21.17 -25.04 -2.47
CA ILE A 592 -22.05 -26.20 -2.28
C ILE A 592 -23.41 -25.76 -1.72
N ARG A 593 -23.45 -24.75 -0.84
CA ARG A 593 -24.69 -24.15 -0.33
C ARG A 593 -25.54 -23.55 -1.45
N SER A 594 -24.94 -22.78 -2.34
CA SER A 594 -25.63 -22.18 -3.49
C SER A 594 -26.06 -23.23 -4.52
N ALA A 595 -25.24 -24.26 -4.75
CA ALA A 595 -25.60 -25.38 -5.62
C ALA A 595 -26.76 -26.19 -5.05
N ALA A 596 -26.79 -26.41 -3.73
CA ALA A 596 -27.85 -27.13 -3.05
C ALA A 596 -29.21 -26.51 -3.39
N MET A 597 -29.36 -25.18 -3.29
CA MET A 597 -30.62 -24.45 -3.55
C MET A 597 -31.27 -24.78 -4.90
N LEU A 598 -30.49 -25.19 -5.90
CA LEU A 598 -30.96 -25.51 -7.25
C LEU A 598 -31.26 -27.00 -7.44
N PHE A 599 -30.81 -27.87 -6.54
CA PHE A 599 -30.99 -29.31 -6.62
C PHE A 599 -32.35 -29.76 -6.07
N PRO A 600 -32.89 -30.89 -6.57
CA PRO A 600 -34.14 -31.45 -6.08
C PRO A 600 -34.03 -31.91 -4.61
N SER A 601 -35.17 -31.96 -3.92
CA SER A 601 -35.32 -32.33 -2.50
C SER A 601 -34.63 -33.65 -2.12
N SER A 602 -34.49 -34.58 -3.07
CA SER A 602 -33.81 -35.87 -2.88
C SER A 602 -32.32 -35.76 -2.56
N VAL A 603 -31.68 -34.62 -2.83
CA VAL A 603 -30.27 -34.35 -2.46
C VAL A 603 -30.17 -33.84 -1.01
N TYR A 604 -31.28 -33.37 -0.44
CA TYR A 604 -31.36 -32.87 0.94
C TYR A 604 -31.83 -33.92 1.94
N GLU A 605 -32.48 -34.97 1.45
CA GLU A 605 -32.97 -36.07 2.27
C GLU A 605 -31.81 -37.02 2.63
N PRO A 606 -31.85 -37.61 3.84
CA PRO A 606 -30.85 -38.58 4.24
C PRO A 606 -30.96 -39.83 3.34
N PRO A 607 -29.85 -40.52 3.03
CA PRO A 607 -29.86 -41.66 2.12
C PRO A 607 -30.90 -42.71 2.55
N PRO A 608 -31.56 -43.41 1.60
CA PRO A 608 -32.72 -44.26 1.87
C PRO A 608 -32.49 -45.45 2.83
N GLU A 609 -31.27 -45.65 3.35
CA GLU A 609 -30.93 -46.65 4.37
C GLU A 609 -31.01 -46.14 5.81
N SER A 610 -31.22 -44.84 6.05
CA SER A 610 -31.47 -44.34 7.42
C SER A 610 -32.97 -44.34 7.71
N ALA A 611 -33.42 -45.39 8.40
CA ALA A 611 -34.80 -45.57 8.84
C ALA A 611 -35.35 -44.32 9.56
N SER A 612 -36.49 -43.85 9.06
CA SER A 612 -37.29 -42.75 9.57
C SER A 612 -37.85 -43.02 10.97
N THR A 613 -37.36 -42.30 11.97
CA THR A 613 -38.12 -42.00 13.21
C THR A 613 -37.77 -40.60 13.69
N ALA A 614 -38.39 -39.58 13.07
CA ALA A 614 -38.41 -38.23 13.61
C ALA A 614 -39.88 -37.84 13.88
N PRO A 615 -40.24 -37.47 15.12
CA PRO A 615 -41.57 -36.96 15.41
C PRO A 615 -41.70 -35.52 14.88
N SER A 616 -42.81 -35.25 14.21
CA SER A 616 -43.25 -33.89 13.87
C SER A 616 -43.60 -33.13 15.14
N VAL A 617 -42.76 -32.18 15.55
CA VAL A 617 -43.05 -31.27 16.66
C VAL A 617 -43.65 -29.99 16.09
N ASN A 618 -44.98 -29.91 16.13
CA ASN A 618 -45.74 -28.67 16.02
C ASN A 618 -45.48 -27.83 17.28
N LEU A 619 -44.74 -26.73 17.15
CA LEU A 619 -44.65 -25.71 18.17
C LEU A 619 -45.48 -24.51 17.74
N ASN A 620 -46.70 -24.43 18.31
CA ASN A 620 -47.49 -23.21 18.37
C ASN A 620 -46.64 -22.11 19.02
N LEU A 621 -46.27 -21.09 18.23
CA LEU A 621 -45.76 -19.84 18.77
C LEU A 621 -46.88 -19.18 19.59
N GLY A 622 -46.70 -19.17 20.90
CA GLY A 622 -47.51 -18.38 21.81
C GLY A 622 -47.42 -16.90 21.43
N GLY A 623 -48.59 -16.30 21.21
CA GLY A 623 -48.73 -14.85 21.05
C GLY A 623 -48.17 -14.14 22.27
N VAL A 624 -47.29 -13.17 22.01
CA VAL A 624 -46.87 -12.19 23.01
C VAL A 624 -48.07 -11.29 23.27
N ASN A 625 -48.74 -11.52 24.40
CA ASN A 625 -49.69 -10.58 24.97
C ASN A 625 -48.92 -9.34 25.40
N THR A 626 -49.07 -8.23 24.68
CA THR A 626 -48.79 -6.90 25.20
C THR A 626 -49.83 -6.57 26.26
N THR A 627 -49.51 -6.83 27.54
CA THR A 627 -50.26 -6.23 28.63
C THR A 627 -49.93 -4.74 28.66
N GLU A 628 -50.93 -3.89 28.51
CA GLU A 628 -50.84 -2.49 28.88
C GLU A 628 -50.50 -2.41 30.37
N ASP A 629 -49.23 -2.14 30.68
CA ASP A 629 -48.82 -1.85 32.04
C ASP A 629 -49.45 -0.54 32.48
N VAL A 630 -50.40 -0.66 33.41
CA VAL A 630 -50.93 0.44 34.21
C VAL A 630 -49.75 1.08 34.94
N LYS A 631 -49.27 2.22 34.39
CA LYS A 631 -48.24 3.06 35.01
C LYS A 631 -48.70 3.52 36.39
N VAL A 632 -48.21 2.85 37.44
CA VAL A 632 -48.35 3.33 38.81
C VAL A 632 -47.40 4.51 39.00
N LYS A 633 -47.92 5.70 39.27
CA LYS A 633 -47.12 6.90 39.54
C LYS A 633 -46.37 6.72 40.87
N THR A 634 -45.06 6.50 40.81
CA THR A 634 -44.18 6.48 41.99
C THR A 634 -43.54 7.86 42.19
N ARG A 635 -43.46 8.34 43.45
CA ARG A 635 -42.77 9.60 43.79
C ARG A 635 -41.28 9.58 43.43
N THR A 636 -40.67 8.40 43.45
CA THR A 636 -39.28 8.15 43.05
C THR A 636 -39.09 8.29 41.54
N GLY A 637 -40.02 7.82 40.71
CA GLY A 637 -39.96 7.99 39.24
C GLY A 637 -40.04 9.45 38.81
N ALA A 638 -40.80 10.29 39.54
CA ALA A 638 -40.87 11.73 39.27
C ALA A 638 -39.52 12.44 39.55
N LEU A 639 -38.84 12.09 40.64
CA LEU A 639 -37.49 12.61 40.96
C LEU A 639 -36.48 12.21 39.88
N LEU A 640 -36.51 10.94 39.45
CA LEU A 640 -35.59 10.40 38.44
C LEU A 640 -35.81 11.03 37.06
N THR A 641 -37.06 11.37 36.73
CA THR A 641 -37.39 12.09 35.49
C THR A 641 -36.87 13.53 35.52
N ILE A 642 -36.98 14.23 36.64
CA ILE A 642 -36.44 15.60 36.79
C ILE A 642 -34.92 15.60 36.70
N LEU A 643 -34.25 14.64 37.34
CA LEU A 643 -32.81 14.48 37.26
C LEU A 643 -32.34 14.16 35.84
N SER A 644 -33.04 13.27 35.14
CA SER A 644 -32.75 12.91 33.76
C SER A 644 -32.93 14.10 32.81
N ALA A 645 -33.98 14.90 33.00
CA ALA A 645 -34.21 16.13 32.24
C ALA A 645 -33.09 17.17 32.47
N ALA A 646 -32.61 17.33 33.71
CA ALA A 646 -31.51 18.23 34.04
C ALA A 646 -30.19 17.79 33.37
N ILE A 647 -29.89 16.48 33.37
CA ILE A 647 -28.70 15.93 32.71
C ILE A 647 -28.77 16.10 31.20
N ILE A 648 -29.93 15.80 30.58
CA ILE A 648 -30.15 16.03 29.15
C ILE A 648 -29.92 17.51 28.81
N LEU A 649 -30.47 18.44 29.59
CA LEU A 649 -30.29 19.87 29.36
C LEU A 649 -28.82 20.30 29.50
N ALA A 650 -28.09 19.77 30.48
CA ALA A 650 -26.67 20.08 30.66
C ALA A 650 -25.82 19.57 29.48
N PHE A 651 -25.98 18.32 29.07
CA PHE A 651 -25.19 17.74 27.98
C PHE A 651 -25.55 18.31 26.62
N THR A 652 -26.83 18.60 26.36
CA THR A 652 -27.22 19.31 25.13
C THR A 652 -26.69 20.75 25.08
N THR A 653 -26.59 21.42 26.24
CA THR A 653 -25.96 22.75 26.32
C THR A 653 -24.45 22.66 26.04
N ILE A 654 -23.76 21.66 26.58
CA ILE A 654 -22.34 21.42 26.31
C ILE A 654 -22.11 21.12 24.83
N GLU A 655 -22.93 20.25 24.23
CA GLU A 655 -22.84 19.91 22.81
C GLU A 655 -23.12 21.13 21.91
N PHE A 656 -24.04 22.00 22.32
CA PHE A 656 -24.31 23.26 21.61
C PHE A 656 -23.14 24.24 21.69
N LEU A 657 -22.45 24.30 22.84
CA LEU A 657 -21.24 25.11 22.98
C LEU A 657 -20.08 24.55 22.14
N ASP A 658 -19.94 23.23 22.05
CA ASP A 658 -18.93 22.57 21.22
C ASP A 658 -19.21 22.73 19.73
N TYR A 659 -20.47 22.60 19.30
CA TYR A 659 -20.92 22.89 17.93
C TYR A 659 -20.55 24.31 17.48
N ARG A 660 -20.64 25.29 18.39
CA ARG A 660 -20.27 26.69 18.10
C ARG A 660 -18.77 26.95 18.13
N ARG A 661 -17.96 26.01 18.60
CA ARG A 661 -16.50 26.15 18.67
C ARG A 661 -15.88 25.88 17.31
N ILE A 662 -14.85 26.66 16.96
CA ILE A 662 -14.04 26.44 15.76
C ILE A 662 -12.83 25.61 16.18
N THR A 663 -12.63 24.49 15.50
CA THR A 663 -11.51 23.57 15.76
C THR A 663 -10.56 23.60 14.58
N ILE A 664 -9.26 23.68 14.86
CA ILE A 664 -8.21 23.68 13.83
C ILE A 664 -7.80 22.23 13.60
N ASP A 665 -8.05 21.72 12.39
CA ASP A 665 -7.58 20.41 11.98
C ASP A 665 -6.23 20.54 11.26
N THR A 666 -5.27 19.68 11.59
CA THR A 666 -3.91 19.75 11.06
C THR A 666 -3.63 18.51 10.23
N SER A 667 -3.44 18.70 8.92
CA SER A 667 -3.12 17.63 7.98
C SER A 667 -1.74 17.83 7.36
N ILE A 668 -1.09 16.73 7.01
CA ILE A 668 0.25 16.71 6.42
C ILE A 668 0.10 16.22 4.98
N VAL A 669 0.50 17.07 4.03
CA VAL A 669 0.38 16.80 2.58
C VAL A 669 1.75 16.94 1.93
N VAL A 670 1.96 16.30 0.78
CA VAL A 670 3.18 16.51 -0.02
C VAL A 670 3.11 17.87 -0.70
N ASP A 671 4.17 18.68 -0.55
CA ASP A 671 4.25 19.97 -1.21
C ASP A 671 4.47 19.80 -2.72
N LYS A 672 3.46 20.14 -3.54
CA LYS A 672 3.51 20.05 -5.01
C LYS A 672 4.01 21.33 -5.67
N SER A 673 4.25 22.39 -4.91
CA SER A 673 4.65 23.69 -5.42
C SER A 673 6.15 23.72 -5.79
N ARG A 674 6.47 23.23 -7.00
CA ARG A 674 7.83 23.31 -7.56
C ARG A 674 8.01 24.64 -8.28
N GLY A 675 9.11 25.35 -7.99
CA GLY A 675 9.50 26.57 -8.69
C GLY A 675 9.00 27.90 -8.10
N GLU A 676 8.38 27.88 -6.91
CA GLU A 676 8.06 29.10 -6.16
C GLU A 676 9.32 29.76 -5.58
N LYS A 677 9.25 31.06 -5.26
CA LYS A 677 10.29 31.77 -4.52
C LYS A 677 9.86 31.97 -3.07
N LEU A 678 10.83 32.05 -2.17
CA LEU A 678 10.68 32.34 -0.76
C LEU A 678 11.29 33.70 -0.46
N THR A 679 10.74 34.43 0.52
CA THR A 679 11.35 35.67 1.00
C THR A 679 11.97 35.43 2.36
N VAL A 680 13.27 35.69 2.51
CA VAL A 680 14.00 35.64 3.77
C VAL A 680 14.07 37.04 4.34
N ASN A 681 13.54 37.22 5.55
CA ASN A 681 13.59 38.47 6.30
C ASN A 681 14.61 38.32 7.44
N MET A 682 15.63 39.17 7.46
CA MET A 682 16.72 39.07 8.43
C MET A 682 17.13 40.43 9.00
N ASN A 683 17.56 40.42 10.26
CA ASN A 683 18.15 41.55 10.98
C ASN A 683 19.29 41.02 11.86
N ILE A 684 20.54 41.28 11.47
CA ILE A 684 21.75 40.70 12.08
C ILE A 684 22.79 41.80 12.30
N THR A 685 23.24 41.93 13.56
CA THR A 685 24.26 42.89 13.97
C THR A 685 25.61 42.21 14.14
N PHE A 686 26.65 42.79 13.54
CA PHE A 686 28.06 42.41 13.65
C PHE A 686 28.84 43.52 14.37
N PRO A 687 29.19 43.38 15.65
CA PRO A 687 29.79 44.47 16.43
C PRO A 687 31.21 44.88 16.02
N ARG A 688 31.97 43.99 15.36
CA ARG A 688 33.40 44.19 15.06
C ARG A 688 33.76 44.00 13.57
N VAL A 689 32.73 44.02 12.73
CA VAL A 689 32.87 43.89 11.27
C VAL A 689 32.34 45.16 10.60
N PRO A 690 33.19 45.93 9.92
CA PRO A 690 32.78 47.10 9.16
C PRO A 690 31.81 46.77 8.02
N CYS A 691 30.81 47.63 7.77
CA CYS A 691 29.79 47.39 6.74
C CYS A 691 30.33 47.25 5.31
N TYR A 692 31.46 47.89 5.01
CA TYR A 692 32.08 47.82 3.68
C TYR A 692 32.76 46.45 3.42
N LEU A 693 33.18 45.74 4.47
CA LEU A 693 33.78 44.40 4.34
C LEU A 693 32.75 43.29 4.29
N LEU A 694 31.55 43.51 4.81
CA LEU A 694 30.54 42.49 4.92
C LEU A 694 29.80 42.34 3.59
N SER A 695 30.06 41.26 2.86
CA SER A 695 29.27 40.87 1.68
C SER A 695 28.17 39.91 2.07
N LEU A 696 27.07 39.93 1.32
CA LEU A 696 26.01 38.95 1.42
C LEU A 696 25.78 38.34 0.04
N ASP A 697 25.93 37.03 -0.03
CA ASP A 697 25.71 36.26 -1.24
C ASP A 697 24.74 35.12 -0.95
N VAL A 698 23.98 34.75 -1.98
CA VAL A 698 23.07 33.58 -1.95
C VAL A 698 23.48 32.63 -3.05
N MET A 699 23.64 31.35 -2.72
CA MET A 699 23.93 30.27 -3.65
C MET A 699 22.86 29.18 -3.53
N ASP A 700 22.26 28.78 -4.64
CA ASP A 700 21.35 27.64 -4.69
C ASP A 700 22.01 26.39 -5.31
N ILE A 701 21.35 25.23 -5.16
CA ILE A 701 21.81 23.96 -5.77
C ILE A 701 21.79 23.98 -7.31
N SER A 702 21.05 24.90 -7.93
CA SER A 702 21.01 25.08 -9.38
C SER A 702 22.25 25.84 -9.88
N GLY A 703 23.10 26.33 -8.97
CA GLY A 703 24.28 27.13 -9.28
C GLY A 703 23.94 28.59 -9.60
N GLU A 704 22.69 29.02 -9.38
CA GLU A 704 22.31 30.43 -9.43
C GLU A 704 22.95 31.13 -8.22
N LEU A 705 23.83 32.08 -8.51
CA LEU A 705 24.54 32.83 -7.50
C LEU A 705 24.13 34.30 -7.61
N GLN A 706 23.43 34.80 -6.60
CA GLN A 706 23.11 36.21 -6.48
C GLN A 706 24.16 36.88 -5.58
N ARG A 707 25.08 37.64 -6.19
CA ARG A 707 26.20 38.33 -5.51
C ARG A 707 25.81 39.76 -5.10
N ASP A 708 26.29 40.20 -3.95
CA ASP A 708 26.20 41.59 -3.44
C ASP A 708 24.80 42.23 -3.63
N LEU A 709 23.77 41.54 -3.13
CA LEU A 709 22.37 41.96 -3.19
C LEU A 709 22.13 43.26 -2.39
N SER A 710 22.43 44.40 -3.00
CA SER A 710 22.40 45.72 -2.36
C SER A 710 21.06 46.45 -2.49
N HIS A 711 20.17 46.01 -3.39
CA HIS A 711 18.91 46.71 -3.68
C HIS A 711 17.79 46.51 -2.65
N ASN A 712 17.83 45.46 -1.81
CA ASN A 712 16.79 45.15 -0.81
C ASN A 712 17.33 45.00 0.61
N ILE A 713 18.58 45.42 0.84
CA ILE A 713 19.31 45.21 2.08
C ILE A 713 19.90 46.53 2.55
N LEU A 714 19.59 46.88 3.78
CA LEU A 714 20.05 48.08 4.46
C LEU A 714 21.21 47.69 5.39
N LYS A 715 22.40 48.24 5.12
CA LYS A 715 23.55 48.17 6.01
C LYS A 715 23.64 49.49 6.79
N VAL A 716 23.69 49.40 8.10
CA VAL A 716 23.76 50.55 9.02
C VAL A 716 25.05 50.45 9.81
N ARG A 717 25.87 51.50 9.77
CA ARG A 717 27.15 51.55 10.50
C ARG A 717 26.90 51.75 11.99
N LEU A 718 27.64 51.01 12.81
CA LEU A 718 27.58 51.07 14.25
C LEU A 718 28.93 51.52 14.82
N ASP A 719 28.90 52.37 15.84
CA ASP A 719 30.10 52.72 16.60
C ASP A 719 30.59 51.54 17.47
N GLU A 720 31.75 51.70 18.11
CA GLU A 720 32.35 50.70 19.01
C GLU A 720 31.42 50.32 20.20
N ARG A 721 30.44 51.17 20.53
CA ARG A 721 29.46 50.96 21.60
C ARG A 721 28.14 50.35 21.09
N GLY A 722 28.03 50.11 19.79
CA GLY A 722 26.82 49.58 19.15
C GLY A 722 25.73 50.62 18.85
N ALA A 723 26.02 51.91 18.95
CA ALA A 723 25.10 52.99 18.57
C ALA A 723 25.20 53.31 17.08
N VAL A 724 24.07 53.67 16.47
CA VAL A 724 23.98 53.97 15.04
C VAL A 724 24.69 55.30 14.73
N VAL A 725 25.57 55.28 13.73
CA VAL A 725 26.24 56.48 13.24
C VAL A 725 25.25 57.30 12.38
N PRO A 726 25.06 58.61 12.59
CA PRO A 726 24.18 59.46 11.76
C PRO A 726 24.60 59.47 10.28
N ASN A 727 23.65 59.49 9.35
CA ASN A 727 23.86 59.47 7.87
C ASN A 727 24.61 58.24 7.34
N SER A 728 24.47 57.07 7.98
CA SER A 728 25.22 55.85 7.65
C SER A 728 24.50 54.83 6.75
N TYR A 729 23.35 55.18 6.16
CA TYR A 729 22.56 54.25 5.35
C TYR A 729 23.21 53.99 3.99
N SER A 730 23.55 52.72 3.73
CA SER A 730 24.20 52.30 2.48
C SER A 730 23.39 52.50 1.19
N ALA A 731 22.08 52.73 1.29
CA ALA A 731 21.22 52.96 0.12
C ALA A 731 21.37 54.37 -0.49
N GLU A 732 21.94 55.33 0.25
CA GLU A 732 22.10 56.73 -0.21
C GLU A 732 23.56 57.10 -0.55
N LEU A 733 24.53 56.22 -0.31
CA LEU A 733 25.95 56.49 -0.55
C LEU A 733 26.35 56.60 -2.03
N ARG A 734 25.43 56.38 -2.97
CA ARG A 734 25.64 56.71 -4.39
C ARG A 734 25.55 58.23 -4.63
N ASN A 735 24.72 58.95 -3.85
CA ASN A 735 24.42 60.36 -4.11
C ASN A 735 25.51 61.34 -3.68
N ASP A 736 26.39 61.00 -2.73
CA ASP A 736 27.47 61.92 -2.31
C ASP A 736 28.75 61.74 -3.16
N ILE A 737 28.97 60.53 -3.69
CA ILE A 737 30.05 60.26 -4.67
C ILE A 737 29.69 60.84 -6.04
N ASP A 738 28.42 60.71 -6.47
CA ASP A 738 27.93 61.34 -7.71
C ASP A 738 27.98 62.88 -7.60
N LYS A 739 27.67 63.48 -6.43
CA LYS A 739 27.85 64.93 -6.18
C LYS A 739 29.31 65.40 -6.22
N MET A 740 30.28 64.54 -5.87
CA MET A 740 31.71 64.85 -5.98
C MET A 740 32.26 64.59 -7.40
N ASN A 741 31.68 63.64 -8.14
CA ASN A 741 31.99 63.38 -9.54
C ASN A 741 31.47 64.49 -10.46
N ASP A 742 30.31 65.07 -10.19
CA ASP A 742 29.79 66.24 -10.93
C ASP A 742 30.65 67.50 -10.75
N GLN A 743 31.51 67.54 -9.73
CA GLN A 743 32.48 68.64 -9.52
C GLN A 743 33.84 68.43 -10.23
N LYS A 744 34.12 67.22 -10.77
CA LYS A 744 35.34 66.97 -11.56
C LYS A 744 35.08 67.32 -13.03
N LYS A 745 35.95 68.18 -13.59
CA LYS A 745 35.87 68.76 -14.94
C LYS A 745 35.56 67.72 -16.03
N ASP A 746 34.64 68.07 -16.94
CA ASP A 746 34.39 67.38 -18.21
C ASP A 746 35.70 66.96 -18.89
N GLY A 747 35.97 65.65 -18.96
CA GLY A 747 37.11 65.07 -19.69
C GLY A 747 38.22 64.38 -18.87
N TYR A 748 38.07 64.18 -17.55
CA TYR A 748 39.03 63.39 -16.77
C TYR A 748 38.90 61.88 -17.05
N CYS A 749 39.92 61.31 -17.73
CA CYS A 749 40.05 59.87 -17.96
C CYS A 749 41.24 59.33 -17.15
N GLY A 750 40.97 58.76 -15.98
CA GLY A 750 42.00 58.15 -15.14
C GLY A 750 42.53 56.84 -15.71
N SER A 751 43.83 56.58 -15.55
CA SER A 751 44.44 55.32 -15.99
C SER A 751 44.01 54.16 -15.12
N CYS A 752 43.72 53.00 -15.72
CA CYS A 752 43.42 51.76 -15.00
C CYS A 752 44.69 50.99 -14.54
N TYR A 753 45.88 51.61 -14.59
CA TYR A 753 47.18 51.06 -14.15
C TYR A 753 47.46 49.62 -14.63
N GLY A 754 47.08 49.30 -15.87
CA GLY A 754 47.26 47.97 -16.46
C GLY A 754 46.19 46.94 -16.09
N GLY A 755 45.14 47.30 -15.34
CA GLY A 755 43.94 46.49 -15.17
C GLY A 755 43.14 46.29 -16.47
N LEU A 756 42.15 45.40 -16.47
CA LEU A 756 41.25 45.23 -17.61
C LEU A 756 40.26 46.39 -17.66
N GLU A 757 40.35 47.23 -18.68
CA GLU A 757 39.55 48.45 -18.80
C GLU A 757 38.03 48.15 -18.89
N PRO A 758 37.18 48.95 -18.22
CA PRO A 758 35.73 48.85 -18.35
C PRO A 758 35.25 49.28 -19.75
N PRO A 759 33.97 49.05 -20.14
CA PRO A 759 33.44 49.43 -21.46
C PRO A 759 33.56 50.93 -21.78
N SER A 760 33.71 51.77 -20.75
CA SER A 760 33.96 53.22 -20.85
C SER A 760 35.42 53.61 -21.14
N GLY A 761 36.35 52.64 -21.15
CA GLY A 761 37.78 52.84 -21.46
C GLY A 761 38.60 53.59 -20.40
N CYS A 762 37.97 54.18 -19.40
CA CYS A 762 38.61 55.02 -18.37
C CYS A 762 38.21 54.56 -16.97
N CYS A 763 39.18 54.51 -16.05
CA CYS A 763 38.92 54.26 -14.62
C CYS A 763 38.89 55.59 -13.88
N GLN A 764 37.68 56.09 -13.63
CA GLN A 764 37.49 57.42 -13.07
C GLN A 764 37.54 57.41 -11.54
N THR A 765 37.00 56.35 -10.92
CA THR A 765 36.98 56.18 -9.46
C THR A 765 38.04 55.18 -8.99
N CYS A 766 38.38 55.25 -7.70
CA CYS A 766 39.22 54.24 -7.05
C CYS A 766 38.63 52.83 -7.20
N GLU A 767 37.31 52.73 -7.15
CA GLU A 767 36.57 51.48 -7.30
C GLU A 767 36.65 50.93 -8.73
N ASP A 768 36.67 51.78 -9.76
CA ASP A 768 36.88 51.35 -11.15
C ASP A 768 38.26 50.74 -11.35
N VAL A 769 39.31 51.33 -10.76
CA VAL A 769 40.68 50.79 -10.82
C VAL A 769 40.75 49.45 -10.10
N ARG A 770 40.13 49.35 -8.91
CA ARG A 770 40.04 48.10 -8.14
C ARG A 770 39.32 47.03 -8.94
N GLN A 771 38.21 47.36 -9.59
CA GLN A 771 37.45 46.42 -10.42
C GLN A 771 38.23 45.98 -11.66
N ALA A 772 38.99 46.89 -12.29
CA ALA A 772 39.86 46.57 -13.42
C ALA A 772 41.00 45.60 -13.03
N TYR A 773 41.59 45.78 -11.83
CA TYR A 773 42.60 44.86 -11.28
C TYR A 773 41.99 43.49 -10.98
N VAL A 774 40.82 43.46 -10.35
CA VAL A 774 40.08 42.24 -10.02
C VAL A 774 39.70 41.46 -11.29
N ASN A 775 39.19 42.13 -12.32
CA ASN A 775 38.86 41.50 -13.60
C ASN A 775 40.08 40.87 -14.29
N ARG A 776 41.29 41.39 -14.03
CA ARG A 776 42.56 40.85 -14.51
C ARG A 776 43.16 39.79 -13.57
N GLY A 777 42.56 39.57 -12.40
CA GLY A 777 43.03 38.63 -11.38
C GLY A 777 44.24 39.13 -10.57
N TRP A 778 44.44 40.46 -10.50
CA TRP A 778 45.50 41.09 -9.73
C TRP A 778 45.02 41.51 -8.35
N SER A 779 45.91 41.39 -7.35
CA SER A 779 45.66 41.83 -5.98
C SER A 779 45.75 43.35 -5.83
N PHE A 780 44.86 43.94 -5.04
CA PHE A 780 44.81 45.38 -4.81
C PHE A 780 45.60 45.75 -3.55
N SER A 781 46.93 45.86 -3.69
CA SER A 781 47.84 45.90 -2.53
C SER A 781 48.22 47.30 -2.05
N ASN A 782 48.25 48.31 -2.92
CA ASN A 782 48.74 49.65 -2.55
C ASN A 782 47.85 50.78 -3.14
N PRO A 783 46.79 51.20 -2.43
CA PRO A 783 45.87 52.26 -2.83
C PRO A 783 46.52 53.65 -2.80
N ASP A 784 47.54 53.85 -1.96
CA ASP A 784 48.25 55.13 -1.84
C ASP A 784 49.08 55.46 -3.10
N ALA A 785 49.36 54.45 -3.94
CA ALA A 785 50.01 54.60 -5.24
C ALA A 785 49.05 54.98 -6.38
N ILE A 786 47.74 54.96 -6.13
CA ILE A 786 46.69 55.20 -7.13
C ILE A 786 46.07 56.57 -6.86
N GLU A 787 46.15 57.46 -7.85
CA GLU A 787 45.70 58.86 -7.75
C GLU A 787 44.22 58.94 -7.37
N GLN A 788 43.37 58.14 -8.04
CA GLN A 788 41.93 58.10 -7.77
C GLN A 788 41.61 57.73 -6.31
N CYS A 789 42.39 56.84 -5.71
CA CYS A 789 42.18 56.38 -4.33
C CYS A 789 42.69 57.36 -3.28
N LYS A 790 43.78 58.06 -3.58
CA LYS A 790 44.34 59.10 -2.74
C LYS A 790 43.42 60.32 -2.69
N ASP A 791 42.88 60.73 -3.82
CA ASP A 791 41.98 61.88 -3.94
C ASP A 791 40.61 61.63 -3.30
N GLU A 792 40.13 60.39 -3.35
CA GLU A 792 38.85 59.99 -2.71
C GLU A 792 38.98 59.78 -1.19
N GLY A 793 40.20 59.87 -0.64
CA GLY A 793 40.48 59.59 0.77
C GLY A 793 40.15 58.15 1.15
N TRP A 794 40.30 57.20 0.22
CA TRP A 794 39.83 55.82 0.39
C TRP A 794 40.52 55.11 1.55
N ALA A 795 41.84 55.29 1.68
CA ALA A 795 42.62 54.70 2.77
C ALA A 795 42.33 55.33 4.15
N GLU A 796 41.85 56.58 4.19
CA GLU A 796 41.46 57.28 5.43
C GLU A 796 40.07 56.81 5.88
N LYS A 797 39.10 56.75 4.95
CA LYS A 797 37.76 56.18 5.18
C LYS A 797 37.80 54.73 5.69
N LEU A 798 38.77 53.95 5.22
CA LEU A 798 39.01 52.57 5.67
C LEU A 798 39.52 52.49 7.10
N ARG A 799 40.40 53.44 7.49
CA ARG A 799 40.98 53.54 8.83
C ARG A 799 39.96 54.03 9.85
N ASP A 800 39.09 54.96 9.47
CA ASP A 800 38.00 55.46 10.32
C ASP A 800 36.97 54.38 10.64
N GLN A 801 36.67 53.52 9.65
CA GLN A 801 35.71 52.42 9.79
C GLN A 801 36.27 51.18 10.48
N LYS A 802 37.55 51.18 10.85
CA LYS A 802 38.27 50.01 11.36
C LYS A 802 37.71 49.44 12.67
N ASN A 803 37.23 50.29 13.56
CA ASN A 803 36.67 49.87 14.86
C ASN A 803 35.13 49.89 14.87
N GLU A 804 34.50 50.00 13.70
CA GLU A 804 33.05 50.04 13.57
C GLU A 804 32.43 48.65 13.41
N GLY A 805 31.17 48.55 13.79
CA GLY A 805 30.30 47.42 13.52
C GLY A 805 29.32 47.68 12.38
N CYS A 806 28.56 46.65 12.00
CA CYS A 806 27.55 46.73 10.97
C CYS A 806 26.27 46.02 11.39
N ASN A 807 25.12 46.69 11.23
CA ASN A 807 23.83 46.03 11.25
C ASN A 807 23.33 45.82 9.81
N ILE A 808 23.01 44.56 9.46
CA ILE A 808 22.40 44.20 8.19
C ILE A 808 20.94 43.85 8.43
N SER A 809 20.04 44.58 7.78
CA SER A 809 18.60 44.32 7.82
C SER A 809 18.00 44.37 6.43
N GLY A 810 17.11 43.44 6.08
CA GLY A 810 16.51 43.42 4.75
C GLY A 810 15.72 42.17 4.42
N LYS A 811 15.11 42.19 3.23
CA LYS A 811 14.33 41.07 2.68
C LYS A 811 14.95 40.58 1.38
N ILE A 812 15.13 39.28 1.26
CA ILE A 812 15.83 38.65 0.13
C ILE A 812 14.94 37.60 -0.48
N ARG A 813 14.81 37.62 -1.81
CA ARG A 813 14.02 36.62 -2.53
C ARG A 813 14.93 35.50 -3.01
N VAL A 814 14.72 34.30 -2.48
CA VAL A 814 15.49 33.09 -2.80
C VAL A 814 14.59 32.06 -3.48
N ASN A 815 15.17 31.17 -4.29
CA ASN A 815 14.41 30.07 -4.88
C ASN A 815 14.00 29.07 -3.78
N LYS A 816 12.81 28.46 -3.87
CA LYS A 816 12.33 27.40 -2.96
C LYS A 816 13.02 26.05 -3.26
N VAL A 817 14.34 26.05 -3.17
CA VAL A 817 15.21 24.88 -3.30
C VAL A 817 16.24 24.90 -2.18
N ILE A 818 17.05 23.86 -2.08
CA ILE A 818 18.16 23.83 -1.12
C ILE A 818 19.15 24.96 -1.50
N GLY A 819 19.59 25.73 -0.50
CA GLY A 819 20.48 26.85 -0.73
C GLY A 819 21.29 27.25 0.50
N ASN A 820 22.24 28.14 0.29
CA ASN A 820 23.10 28.71 1.31
C ASN A 820 23.12 30.24 1.18
N ILE A 821 22.99 30.93 2.30
CA ILE A 821 23.22 32.37 2.43
C ILE A 821 24.50 32.56 3.23
N HIS A 822 25.50 33.21 2.65
CA HIS A 822 26.78 33.43 3.33
C HIS A 822 27.11 34.91 3.50
N LEU A 823 27.50 35.26 4.73
CA LEU A 823 28.05 36.55 5.11
C LEU A 823 29.55 36.38 5.33
N SER A 824 30.35 36.98 4.45
CA SER A 824 31.80 36.78 4.42
C SER A 824 32.57 38.09 4.28
N PRO A 825 33.86 38.13 4.66
CA PRO A 825 34.69 39.31 4.47
C PRO A 825 35.10 39.44 2.99
N GLY A 826 34.87 40.63 2.43
CA GLY A 826 35.23 40.98 1.06
C GLY A 826 34.18 40.56 0.03
N ARG A 827 34.30 41.08 -1.20
CA ARG A 827 33.47 40.63 -2.33
C ARG A 827 33.99 39.27 -2.84
N SER A 828 33.10 38.31 -3.03
CA SER A 828 33.46 36.98 -3.54
C SER A 828 33.81 37.06 -5.04
N PHE A 829 35.06 36.71 -5.39
CA PHE A 829 35.51 36.58 -6.78
C PHE A 829 35.89 35.13 -7.08
N GLN A 830 35.49 34.67 -8.26
CA GLN A 830 35.67 33.28 -8.67
C GLN A 830 36.42 33.30 -10.01
N THR A 831 37.72 33.03 -10.00
CA THR A 831 38.49 32.73 -11.22
C THR A 831 38.55 31.23 -11.40
N SER A 832 38.19 30.77 -12.61
CA SER A 832 38.28 29.41 -13.15
C SER A 832 38.95 28.37 -12.25
N SER A 833 38.21 27.87 -11.25
CA SER A 833 38.48 26.75 -10.33
C SER A 833 39.06 27.01 -8.92
N ARG A 834 39.28 28.25 -8.47
CA ARG A 834 39.54 28.54 -7.03
C ARG A 834 38.84 29.81 -6.54
N ASN A 835 38.09 29.70 -5.44
CA ASN A 835 37.62 30.87 -4.68
C ASN A 835 38.83 31.44 -3.92
N VAL A 836 39.36 32.57 -4.40
CA VAL A 836 40.43 33.30 -3.69
C VAL A 836 39.76 34.45 -2.94
N TYR A 837 39.73 34.36 -1.61
CA TYR A 837 39.30 35.45 -0.75
C TYR A 837 40.50 36.34 -0.50
N GLU A 838 40.57 37.47 -1.19
CA GLU A 838 41.55 38.49 -0.88
C GLU A 838 41.04 39.30 0.31
N LEU A 839 41.47 38.92 1.52
CA LEU A 839 41.44 39.87 2.63
C LEU A 839 42.33 41.04 2.24
N VAL A 840 41.77 42.24 2.25
CA VAL A 840 42.53 43.48 2.02
C VAL A 840 43.75 43.48 2.97
N PRO A 841 44.99 43.57 2.46
CA PRO A 841 46.22 43.45 3.25
C PRO A 841 46.31 44.41 4.46
N TYR A 842 45.61 45.54 4.41
CA TYR A 842 45.55 46.56 5.47
C TYR A 842 44.95 46.09 6.82
N LEU A 843 44.35 44.89 6.86
CA LEU A 843 43.81 44.29 8.08
C LEU A 843 44.78 43.33 8.77
N ARG A 844 45.96 43.06 8.18
CA ARG A 844 46.94 42.12 8.75
C ARG A 844 47.87 42.76 9.79
N ASP A 845 48.19 44.04 9.67
CA ASP A 845 49.34 44.62 10.38
C ASP A 845 49.02 45.50 11.61
N ASP A 846 47.78 45.90 11.86
CA ASP A 846 47.50 46.86 12.94
C ASP A 846 46.48 46.36 13.99
N GLY A 847 46.87 45.46 14.90
CA GLY A 847 46.32 45.30 16.27
C GLY A 847 44.81 45.08 16.53
N SER A 848 43.90 45.36 15.57
CA SER A 848 42.45 45.24 15.67
C SER A 848 42.03 43.86 15.21
N ARG A 849 41.57 43.04 16.14
CA ARG A 849 41.08 41.69 15.84
C ARG A 849 39.63 41.78 15.38
N HIS A 850 39.41 41.77 14.06
CA HIS A 850 38.07 41.56 13.51
C HIS A 850 37.61 40.14 13.86
N ASP A 851 36.43 40.02 14.44
CA ASP A 851 35.80 38.73 14.69
C ASP A 851 34.38 38.72 14.10
N PHE A 852 33.90 37.53 13.72
CA PHE A 852 32.56 37.35 13.17
C PHE A 852 31.50 37.13 14.27
N SER A 853 31.73 37.69 15.46
CA SER A 853 30.69 37.69 16.50
C SER A 853 29.47 38.45 15.98
N HIS A 854 28.29 37.89 16.21
CA HIS A 854 27.07 38.47 15.68
C HIS A 854 25.87 38.19 16.59
N VAL A 855 24.86 39.03 16.46
CA VAL A 855 23.57 38.94 17.14
C VAL A 855 22.48 38.91 16.08
N ILE A 856 21.73 37.80 16.03
CA ILE A 856 20.57 37.63 15.16
C ILE A 856 19.38 38.20 15.92
N HIS A 857 18.90 39.37 15.52
CA HIS A 857 17.72 39.99 16.13
C HIS A 857 16.43 39.35 15.62
N HIS A 858 16.37 39.12 14.31
CA HIS A 858 15.22 38.48 13.67
C HIS A 858 15.66 37.67 12.45
N PHE A 859 15.12 36.47 12.29
CA PHE A 859 15.32 35.67 11.08
C PHE A 859 14.07 34.83 10.78
N ALA A 860 13.42 35.09 9.65
CA ALA A 860 12.18 34.42 9.27
C ALA A 860 12.08 34.15 7.76
N PHE A 861 11.35 33.08 7.42
CA PHE A 861 10.92 32.78 6.05
C PHE A 861 9.46 33.22 5.87
N GLU A 862 9.24 34.16 4.95
CA GLU A 862 7.94 34.72 4.57
C GLU A 862 7.49 34.15 3.21
N GLY A 863 6.18 33.96 3.05
CA GLY A 863 5.59 33.57 1.77
C GLY A 863 5.44 34.78 0.83
N ASP A 864 5.42 34.56 -0.48
CA ASP A 864 5.20 35.64 -1.47
C ASP A 864 3.86 36.39 -1.23
N ASP A 865 2.85 35.70 -0.68
CA ASP A 865 1.53 36.24 -0.33
C ASP A 865 1.53 37.22 0.87
N GLU A 866 2.56 37.20 1.71
CA GLU A 866 2.64 38.01 2.93
C GLU A 866 3.05 39.47 2.69
N TYR A 867 3.29 39.87 1.43
CA TYR A 867 3.44 41.30 1.07
C TYR A 867 2.14 42.08 1.31
N ASN A 868 0.98 41.40 1.28
CA ASN A 868 -0.30 42.00 1.62
C ASN A 868 -0.48 42.11 3.15
N TYR A 869 -0.57 43.35 3.66
CA TYR A 869 -0.72 43.65 5.09
C TYR A 869 -1.81 42.83 5.78
N TRP A 870 -2.97 42.64 5.12
CA TRP A 870 -4.10 41.92 5.70
C TRP A 870 -3.82 40.41 5.82
N LYS A 871 -3.19 39.80 4.81
CA LYS A 871 -2.79 38.38 4.84
C LYS A 871 -1.68 38.14 5.86
N ALA A 872 -0.69 39.03 5.95
CA ALA A 872 0.36 38.95 6.96
C ALA A 872 -0.18 39.06 8.39
N LYS A 873 -1.16 39.95 8.63
CA LYS A 873 -1.83 40.06 9.92
C LYS A 873 -2.60 38.79 10.26
N ALA A 874 -3.31 38.19 9.30
CA ALA A 874 -4.01 36.92 9.48
C ALA A 874 -3.03 35.78 9.80
N GLY A 875 -1.93 35.66 9.05
CA GLY A 875 -0.88 34.67 9.29
C GLY A 875 -0.28 34.75 10.70
N ARG A 876 0.03 35.97 11.19
CA ARG A 876 0.53 36.18 12.56
C ARG A 876 -0.49 35.80 13.64
N VAL A 877 -1.76 36.14 13.45
CA VAL A 877 -2.83 35.77 14.41
C VAL A 877 -2.97 34.25 14.49
N MET A 878 -2.90 33.56 13.34
CA MET A 878 -2.99 32.09 13.29
C MET A 878 -1.76 31.42 13.93
N LYS A 879 -0.54 31.89 13.62
CA LYS A 879 0.69 31.41 14.30
C LYS A 879 0.59 31.56 15.82
N LYS A 880 0.04 32.68 16.31
CA LYS A 880 -0.18 32.91 17.75
C LYS A 880 -1.22 31.95 18.35
N ARG A 881 -2.29 31.59 17.62
CA ARG A 881 -3.27 30.58 18.08
C ARG A 881 -2.68 29.19 18.21
N LEU A 882 -1.67 28.86 17.40
CA LEU A 882 -0.94 27.59 17.45
C LEU A 882 0.17 27.56 18.52
N GLY A 883 0.38 28.65 19.28
CA GLY A 883 1.44 28.73 20.29
C GLY A 883 2.84 28.96 19.71
N ILE A 884 2.95 29.30 18.42
CA ILE A 884 4.22 29.62 17.76
C ILE A 884 4.44 31.13 17.91
N THR A 885 5.13 31.53 18.98
CA THR A 885 5.28 32.94 19.38
C THR A 885 6.59 33.59 18.93
N ALA A 886 7.63 32.81 18.62
CA ALA A 886 8.95 33.29 18.18
C ALA A 886 9.60 32.31 17.20
N ASP A 887 10.41 32.84 16.28
CA ASP A 887 11.20 32.02 15.36
C ASP A 887 12.47 31.50 16.07
N PRO A 888 13.00 30.30 15.74
CA PRO A 888 14.05 29.66 16.53
C PRO A 888 15.39 30.41 16.64
N LEU A 889 15.73 31.26 15.67
CA LEU A 889 16.98 32.04 15.69
C LEU A 889 16.81 33.46 16.23
N ASP A 890 15.60 33.87 16.61
CA ASP A 890 15.38 35.21 17.15
C ASP A 890 16.14 35.41 18.46
N ASN A 891 16.90 36.51 18.56
CA ASN A 891 17.76 36.89 19.68
C ASN A 891 18.91 35.91 20.00
N THR A 892 19.35 35.12 19.01
CA THR A 892 20.52 34.25 19.17
C THR A 892 21.83 35.01 18.95
N GLN A 893 22.90 34.62 19.64
CA GLN A 893 24.22 35.27 19.55
C GLN A 893 25.34 34.24 19.37
N GLY A 894 26.24 34.49 18.42
CA GLY A 894 27.51 33.77 18.26
C GLY A 894 28.67 34.67 18.70
N ARG A 895 29.51 34.21 19.63
CA ARG A 895 30.63 35.01 20.17
C ARG A 895 31.95 34.30 19.97
N THR A 896 32.94 35.00 19.44
CA THR A 896 34.31 34.49 19.28
C THR A 896 35.33 35.62 19.41
N SER A 897 36.53 35.30 19.88
CA SER A 897 37.65 36.23 19.96
C SER A 897 38.70 35.99 18.87
N LYS A 898 38.50 34.96 18.04
CA LYS A 898 39.41 34.56 16.96
C LYS A 898 38.89 35.05 15.60
N PRO A 899 39.75 35.61 14.72
CA PRO A 899 39.34 36.16 13.42
C PRO A 899 38.99 35.09 12.38
N HIS A 900 39.62 33.91 12.50
CA HIS A 900 39.42 32.78 11.59
C HIS A 900 38.37 31.82 12.14
N TYR A 901 37.14 32.27 12.28
CA TYR A 901 36.04 31.48 12.84
C TYR A 901 34.86 31.43 11.86
N MET A 902 34.22 30.27 11.79
CA MET A 902 33.10 29.99 10.89
C MET A 902 31.88 29.58 11.71
N PHE A 903 30.78 30.33 11.55
CA PHE A 903 29.47 29.99 12.12
C PHE A 903 28.59 29.42 11.01
N GLN A 904 28.04 28.23 11.20
CA GLN A 904 27.12 27.59 10.26
C GLN A 904 25.81 27.27 10.96
N TYR A 905 24.71 27.81 10.44
CA TYR A 905 23.35 27.49 10.85
C TYR A 905 22.73 26.59 9.79
N PHE A 906 22.23 25.43 10.20
CA PHE A 906 21.45 24.55 9.34
C PHE A 906 19.97 24.73 9.65
N LEU A 907 19.22 25.16 8.65
CA LEU A 907 17.81 25.51 8.73
C LEU A 907 17.01 24.48 7.94
N LYS A 908 16.03 23.84 8.59
CA LYS A 908 15.08 22.96 7.91
C LYS A 908 13.74 23.66 7.81
N VAL A 909 13.35 24.05 6.61
CA VAL A 909 12.16 24.87 6.34
C VAL A 909 10.99 23.97 5.95
N VAL A 910 9.83 24.20 6.56
CA VAL A 910 8.57 23.47 6.32
C VAL A 910 7.51 24.45 5.85
N SER A 911 6.86 24.15 4.73
CA SER A 911 5.75 24.94 4.21
C SER A 911 4.51 24.75 5.10
N THR A 912 3.81 25.83 5.43
CA THR A 912 2.57 25.81 6.23
C THR A 912 1.47 26.62 5.55
N ARG A 913 0.30 26.02 5.35
CA ARG A 913 -0.87 26.67 4.74
C ARG A 913 -2.04 26.73 5.72
N PHE A 914 -2.63 27.89 5.85
CA PHE A 914 -3.82 28.11 6.67
C PHE A 914 -5.05 28.27 5.78
N HIS A 915 -6.09 27.49 6.04
CA HIS A 915 -7.44 27.65 5.49
C HIS A 915 -8.34 28.24 6.57
N THR A 916 -8.78 29.47 6.36
CA THR A 916 -9.71 30.15 7.27
C THR A 916 -11.14 29.71 6.97
N ALA A 917 -12.02 29.71 7.98
CA ALA A 917 -13.46 29.45 7.79
C ALA A 917 -14.13 30.40 6.77
N ASP A 918 -13.54 31.57 6.53
CA ASP A 918 -13.97 32.58 5.56
C ASP A 918 -13.51 32.28 4.12
N GLY A 919 -12.89 31.11 3.87
CA GLY A 919 -12.42 30.68 2.54
C GLY A 919 -11.08 31.28 2.11
N GLN A 920 -10.41 32.06 2.96
CA GLN A 920 -9.10 32.64 2.67
C GLN A 920 -7.97 31.65 2.92
N THR A 921 -7.01 31.60 1.99
CA THR A 921 -5.79 30.81 2.09
C THR A 921 -4.58 31.71 2.36
N VAL A 922 -3.80 31.36 3.39
CA VAL A 922 -2.58 32.07 3.77
C VAL A 922 -1.42 31.09 3.78
N ASN A 923 -0.42 31.33 2.93
CA ASN A 923 0.81 30.54 2.86
C ASN A 923 1.87 31.17 3.76
N THR A 924 2.50 30.35 4.60
CA THR A 924 3.55 30.75 5.55
C THR A 924 4.62 29.68 5.61
N HIS A 925 5.76 29.98 6.21
CA HIS A 925 6.82 29.00 6.45
C HIS A 925 7.19 28.94 7.93
N GLN A 926 7.62 27.77 8.34
CA GLN A 926 8.22 27.49 9.65
C GLN A 926 9.59 26.87 9.41
N TYR A 927 10.51 27.00 10.35
CA TYR A 927 11.80 26.33 10.24
C TYR A 927 12.29 25.86 11.61
N SER A 928 13.22 24.91 11.60
CA SER A 928 14.03 24.54 12.77
C SER A 928 15.50 24.83 12.48
N ALA A 929 16.26 25.27 13.47
CA ALA A 929 17.67 25.63 13.30
C ALA A 929 18.58 24.79 14.20
N THR A 930 19.74 24.40 13.67
CA THR A 930 20.89 23.89 14.44
C THR A 930 22.12 24.73 14.12
N SER A 931 22.99 24.95 15.11
CA SER A 931 24.23 25.72 14.92
C SER A 931 25.46 24.82 14.99
N PHE A 932 26.46 25.14 14.20
CA PHE A 932 27.76 24.51 14.16
C PHE A 932 28.83 25.59 14.06
N GLU A 933 29.89 25.45 14.85
CA GLU A 933 30.96 26.43 14.96
C GLU A 933 32.30 25.77 14.72
N ARG A 934 33.17 26.42 13.93
CA ARG A 934 34.49 25.90 13.61
C ARG A 934 35.55 26.99 13.63
N ASN A 935 36.62 26.74 14.36
CA ASN A 935 37.85 27.51 14.26
C ASN A 935 38.66 27.04 13.04
N LEU A 936 39.03 27.95 12.15
CA LEU A 936 39.83 27.70 10.95
C LEU A 936 41.34 27.95 11.18
N GLY A 937 41.72 28.56 12.30
CA GLY A 937 43.12 28.86 12.63
C GLY A 937 43.93 27.69 13.20
N GLU A 938 43.26 26.66 13.74
CA GLU A 938 43.89 25.43 14.22
C GLU A 938 43.74 24.36 13.13
N GLY A 939 44.78 24.16 12.33
CA GLY A 939 44.84 23.00 11.43
C GLY A 939 44.76 21.70 12.23
N THR A 940 44.13 20.66 11.65
CA THR A 940 44.06 19.21 11.99
C THR A 940 44.15 18.67 13.45
N GLN A 941 44.36 19.48 14.50
CA GLN A 941 44.66 19.07 15.88
C GLN A 941 44.01 19.98 16.94
N GLY A 942 42.81 20.51 16.68
CA GLY A 942 42.02 21.21 17.71
C GLY A 942 41.04 20.27 18.40
N ASP A 943 41.31 19.88 19.64
CA ASP A 943 40.39 19.09 20.46
C ASP A 943 39.27 20.00 20.99
N THR A 944 38.04 19.85 20.47
CA THR A 944 36.86 20.48 21.07
C THR A 944 36.36 19.62 22.25
N PRO A 945 35.81 20.21 23.34
CA PRO A 945 35.39 19.47 24.55
C PRO A 945 34.21 18.50 24.34
N GLN A 946 33.69 18.42 23.12
CA GLN A 946 32.65 17.49 22.69
C GLN A 946 33.26 16.62 21.59
N GLY A 947 33.68 15.41 21.97
CA GLY A 947 34.55 14.52 21.19
C GLY A 947 33.99 14.08 19.84
N ILE A 948 34.19 14.91 18.81
CA ILE A 948 33.92 14.59 17.41
C ILE A 948 35.23 14.76 16.64
N HIS A 949 35.89 13.64 16.30
CA HIS A 949 37.02 13.64 15.37
C HIS A 949 36.49 13.67 13.93
N VAL A 950 36.46 14.84 13.31
CA VAL A 950 36.21 15.01 11.86
C VAL A 950 37.55 15.15 11.14
N GLN A 951 37.80 14.37 10.08
CA GLN A 951 38.92 14.64 9.17
C GLN A 951 38.70 15.99 8.47
N HIS A 952 39.50 16.97 8.83
CA HIS A 952 39.38 18.34 8.35
C HIS A 952 40.09 18.56 7.01
N GLY A 953 39.31 18.84 5.95
CA GLY A 953 39.82 19.55 4.78
C GLY A 953 40.19 21.00 5.16
N VAL A 954 41.29 21.49 4.59
CA VAL A 954 41.94 22.80 4.86
C VAL A 954 41.18 24.00 4.25
N ASN A 955 40.09 23.75 3.53
CA ASN A 955 39.36 24.79 2.80
C ASN A 955 38.08 25.19 3.56
N GLY A 956 38.11 26.34 4.23
CA GLY A 956 36.96 27.00 4.83
C GLY A 956 37.21 28.50 4.93
N VAL A 957 36.14 29.30 4.91
CA VAL A 957 36.20 30.76 4.88
C VAL A 957 35.58 31.29 6.17
N PRO A 958 36.21 32.25 6.87
CA PRO A 958 35.61 32.84 8.05
C PRO A 958 34.35 33.62 7.66
N GLY A 959 33.29 33.50 8.45
CA GLY A 959 31.99 34.09 8.13
C GLY A 959 30.82 33.40 8.81
N VAL A 960 29.62 33.90 8.52
CA VAL A 960 28.35 33.35 9.00
C VAL A 960 27.58 32.76 7.83
N PHE A 961 27.19 31.49 7.91
CA PHE A 961 26.55 30.74 6.84
C PHE A 961 25.20 30.21 7.30
N PHE A 962 24.14 30.45 6.55
CA PHE A 962 22.81 29.89 6.75
C PHE A 962 22.52 28.89 5.62
N ASN A 963 22.67 27.61 5.90
CA ASN A 963 22.29 26.53 5.00
C ASN A 963 20.82 26.23 5.22
N PHE A 964 19.97 26.36 4.21
CA PHE A 964 18.55 26.03 4.33
C PHE A 964 18.13 24.89 3.39
N GLU A 965 17.36 23.96 3.92
CA GLU A 965 16.80 22.82 3.21
C GLU A 965 15.27 22.87 3.26
N ILE A 966 14.61 22.74 2.11
CA ILE A 966 13.15 22.73 2.00
C ILE A 966 12.62 21.31 2.22
N SER A 967 11.75 21.14 3.21
CA SER A 967 11.05 19.89 3.48
C SER A 967 10.01 19.59 2.39
N PRO A 968 9.89 18.34 1.92
CA PRO A 968 8.85 17.94 0.96
C PRO A 968 7.43 17.92 1.57
N ILE A 969 7.29 18.36 2.83
CA ILE A 969 6.06 18.33 3.61
C ILE A 969 5.43 19.73 3.64
N LEU A 970 4.13 19.76 3.35
CA LEU A 970 3.23 20.89 3.53
C LEU A 970 2.28 20.59 4.70
N VAL A 971 2.36 21.39 5.76
CA VAL A 971 1.42 21.32 6.89
C VAL A 971 0.22 22.21 6.56
N VAL A 972 -0.97 21.64 6.54
CA VAL A 972 -2.21 22.36 6.22
C VAL A 972 -3.08 22.42 7.48
N HIS A 973 -3.26 23.63 8.00
CA HIS A 973 -4.18 23.91 9.11
C HIS A 973 -5.51 24.41 8.54
N SER A 974 -6.60 23.69 8.82
CA SER A 974 -7.93 24.03 8.32
C SER A 974 -8.87 24.31 9.49
N ASP A 975 -9.50 25.48 9.48
CA ASP A 975 -10.59 25.79 10.39
C ASP A 975 -11.81 24.93 10.01
N THR A 976 -12.20 24.02 10.88
CA THR A 976 -13.39 23.17 10.69
C THR A 976 -14.44 23.48 11.75
N ARG A 977 -15.71 23.30 11.36
CA ARG A 977 -16.86 23.36 12.26
C ARG A 977 -17.62 22.05 12.13
N GLN A 978 -18.19 21.58 13.24
CA GLN A 978 -19.07 20.42 13.20
C GLN A 978 -20.30 20.71 12.34
N SER A 979 -20.77 19.71 11.61
CA SER A 979 -21.97 19.86 10.79
C SER A 979 -23.22 19.91 11.67
N PHE A 980 -24.25 20.60 11.21
CA PHE A 980 -25.55 20.64 11.91
C PHE A 980 -26.15 19.24 12.06
N ALA A 981 -25.94 18.36 11.07
CA ALA A 981 -26.39 16.97 11.14
C ALA A 981 -25.73 16.21 12.30
N HIS A 982 -24.42 16.40 12.51
CA HIS A 982 -23.69 15.79 13.63
C HIS A 982 -24.25 16.23 14.99
N PHE A 983 -24.52 17.52 15.15
CA PHE A 983 -25.16 18.07 16.36
C PHE A 983 -26.53 17.44 16.64
N VAL A 984 -27.38 17.31 15.60
CA VAL A 984 -28.71 16.68 15.73
C VAL A 984 -28.59 15.21 16.12
N THR A 985 -27.72 14.46 15.45
CA THR A 985 -27.53 13.04 15.77
C THR A 985 -26.98 12.82 17.18
N SER A 986 -26.03 13.66 17.63
CA SER A 986 -25.47 13.61 18.98
C SER A 986 -26.52 13.96 20.03
N THR A 987 -27.33 14.98 19.78
CA THR A 987 -28.47 15.36 20.64
C THR A 987 -29.48 14.21 20.78
N CYS A 988 -29.85 13.56 19.68
CA CYS A 988 -30.75 12.39 19.71
C CYS A 988 -30.14 11.22 20.50
N ALA A 989 -28.83 10.98 20.36
CA ALA A 989 -28.11 9.94 21.09
C ALA A 989 -28.04 10.23 22.60
N ILE A 990 -27.79 11.49 22.99
CA ILE A 990 -27.81 11.93 24.40
C ILE A 990 -29.20 11.69 25.01
N VAL A 991 -30.25 12.11 24.32
CA VAL A 991 -31.64 11.91 24.79
C VAL A 991 -31.96 10.42 24.92
N GLY A 992 -31.66 9.62 23.90
CA GLY A 992 -31.90 8.17 23.92
C GLY A 992 -31.08 7.43 24.99
N GLY A 993 -29.81 7.79 25.15
CA GLY A 993 -28.90 7.19 26.13
C GLY A 993 -29.30 7.49 27.57
N VAL A 994 -29.64 8.75 27.88
CA VAL A 994 -30.07 9.12 29.25
C VAL A 994 -31.41 8.45 29.60
N LEU A 995 -32.36 8.37 28.66
CA LEU A 995 -33.65 7.71 28.89
C LEU A 995 -33.52 6.19 29.10
N THR A 996 -32.64 5.51 28.36
CA THR A 996 -32.41 4.07 28.53
C THR A 996 -31.76 3.78 29.88
N VAL A 997 -30.75 4.55 30.28
CA VAL A 997 -30.10 4.41 31.60
C VAL A 997 -31.08 4.72 32.74
N ALA A 998 -31.90 5.77 32.60
CA ALA A 998 -32.94 6.09 33.57
C ALA A 998 -33.96 4.96 33.74
N SER A 999 -34.39 4.32 32.64
CA SER A 999 -35.33 3.19 32.67
C SER A 999 -34.74 1.94 33.33
N LEU A 1000 -33.43 1.70 33.14
CA LEU A 1000 -32.72 0.60 33.78
C LEU A 1000 -32.56 0.83 35.29
N LEU A 1001 -32.19 2.05 35.69
CA LEU A 1001 -32.08 2.43 37.10
C LEU A 1001 -33.43 2.36 37.82
N ASP A 1002 -34.51 2.81 37.18
CA ASP A 1002 -35.87 2.70 37.75
C ASP A 1002 -36.28 1.23 37.92
N SER A 1003 -35.96 0.37 36.94
CA SER A 1003 -36.21 -1.08 37.02
C SER A 1003 -35.44 -1.74 38.17
N ILE A 1004 -34.17 -1.38 38.37
CA ILE A 1004 -33.33 -1.89 39.47
C ILE A 1004 -33.83 -1.37 40.83
N LEU A 1005 -34.18 -0.09 40.94
CA LEU A 1005 -34.71 0.52 42.15
C LEU A 1005 -36.08 -0.07 42.52
N PHE A 1006 -36.93 -0.34 41.53
CA PHE A 1006 -38.21 -1.01 41.73
C PHE A 1006 -38.03 -2.47 42.20
N ALA A 1007 -37.11 -3.21 41.57
CA ALA A 1007 -36.80 -4.59 41.95
C ALA A 1007 -36.20 -4.69 43.36
N THR A 1008 -35.26 -3.80 43.72
CA THR A 1008 -34.64 -3.75 45.06
C THR A 1008 -35.64 -3.32 46.13
N THR A 1009 -36.50 -2.33 45.86
CA THR A 1009 -37.56 -1.93 46.80
C THR A 1009 -38.54 -3.09 47.05
N ARG A 1010 -38.89 -3.86 46.01
CA ARG A 1010 -39.75 -5.05 46.14
C ARG A 1010 -39.05 -6.19 46.89
N ALA A 1011 -37.75 -6.39 46.68
CA ALA A 1011 -36.95 -7.38 47.40
C ALA A 1011 -36.80 -7.03 48.89
N ILE A 1012 -36.56 -5.76 49.23
CA ILE A 1012 -36.45 -5.27 50.61
C ILE A 1012 -37.82 -5.38 51.32
N LYS A 1013 -38.92 -5.06 50.63
CA LYS A 1013 -40.28 -5.20 51.18
C LYS A 1013 -40.68 -6.68 51.40
N LYS A 1014 -40.11 -7.61 50.63
CA LYS A 1014 -40.28 -9.06 50.80
C LYS A 1014 -39.38 -9.63 51.92
N SER A 1015 -38.23 -9.01 52.17
CA SER A 1015 -37.30 -9.34 53.27
C SER A 1015 -37.75 -8.82 54.65
N GLY A 1016 -38.62 -7.81 54.70
CA GLY A 1016 -39.10 -7.20 55.96
C GLY A 1016 -40.30 -7.90 56.62
N GLY A 1017 -40.75 -9.04 56.07
CA GLY A 1017 -41.94 -9.75 56.53
C GLY A 1017 -41.67 -10.97 57.43
N SER A 1018 -40.75 -10.87 58.40
CA SER A 1018 -40.64 -11.85 59.49
C SER A 1018 -39.76 -11.34 60.64
N ALA A 1019 -40.33 -10.55 61.55
CA ALA A 1019 -40.03 -10.54 62.99
C ALA A 1019 -40.85 -9.45 63.69
N THR A 1020 -41.75 -9.89 64.57
CA THR A 1020 -42.46 -9.12 65.58
C THR A 1020 -41.52 -8.44 66.59
N GLY A 1021 -41.92 -7.28 67.13
CA GLY A 1021 -41.59 -6.97 68.53
C GLY A 1021 -41.25 -5.52 68.86
N SER A 1022 -42.25 -4.81 69.40
CA SER A 1022 -42.14 -3.85 70.50
C SER A 1022 -41.29 -2.58 70.34
N SER A 1023 -41.96 -1.45 70.53
CA SER A 1023 -41.73 -0.56 71.68
C SER A 1023 -41.46 0.90 71.31
N PHE A 1024 -42.37 1.71 71.84
CA PHE A 1024 -42.18 3.05 72.38
C PHE A 1024 -42.04 4.24 71.43
N GLY A 1025 -42.96 5.18 71.65
CA GLY A 1025 -43.05 6.44 70.97
C GLY A 1025 -42.02 7.47 71.45
N GLY A 1026 -41.98 8.57 70.73
CA GLY A 1026 -41.16 9.73 71.06
C GLY A 1026 -41.38 10.82 70.04
N LYS A 1027 -42.03 11.88 70.49
CA LYS A 1027 -42.52 13.04 69.75
C LYS A 1027 -41.45 14.14 69.82
N VAL A 1028 -41.52 15.11 68.89
CA VAL A 1028 -40.86 16.45 68.93
C VAL A 1028 -39.36 16.40 68.54
N MET A 1029 -38.83 17.19 67.59
CA MET A 1029 -39.13 18.53 67.09
C MET A 1029 -38.71 18.68 65.63
#